data_AF-A0A9P4K5B4-F1
#
_entry.id   AF-A0A9P4K5B4-F1
#
_cell.length_a   1.000
_cell.length_b   1.000
_cell.length_c   1.000
_cell.angle_alpha   90.00
_cell.angle_beta   90.00
_cell.angle_gamma   90.00
#
_symmetry.space_group_name_H-M   'P 1'
#
loop_
_entity.id
_entity.type
_entity.pdbx_description
1 polymer ?
#
loop_
_entity_poly.entity_id
_entity_poly.type
_entity_poly.pdbx_seq_one_letter_code
_entity_poly.pdbx_strand_id
1 'polypeptide(L)'
;MALTQADLIFPSQSLSLSSTLSSTLSSLKRSALSIHNRLSSIAQDSSFVLSVAEAYGLPLIANERCGGWYIPPEMKRESCYFKSTDGHVGEWAFSLRRLNLRVLDVVEGSGGCVIVDSTRRGKSMPDALSKTIPIWCCVVNRAVFGERYELYTPPNAVSESERVQIESRVDGFVKQFLEICKPDIELMRRKLRKPLRPIWVTQASSLPLSPPVFEDFCPIVLCTASRRVHGGEASEGGYIQGAADDQEAWACGLTSKVFWENKDQMLSTNAEDLPGLIEELMKNEKGEEAIPILLKPTQTLYISSSQNVDIEQYDAIVSCTPDQLTTTNPDFVKTKTYLQLNCTTGKLGSRDLRTQLVHLPTFFETLPIEIGNILICDPTPAGNDLAVGAALVILCLYTDDNGKISNRPVRRKIDKTFIKQRLTWITTSSPLLNPSRATLQSVNAFLMPDLSASVKPPLDMPTTELLFRTPTPPILNGSLLNGNTPSAAYTSTSRRSAKPTNTSTNTLFHNLQNEHNPWTFTRTLASTLPTHPSGTVTGVATFTPLTLPTSLSSVYTSAALYAEEGEFVTTNNLRFTAKRKYIYLLRKEAEGGEGGSPYIAVHFHEEDKECGIGGLFVEMGDVERKGGGGGWEAGNRERHLCGKDLYAASWRFGGGMVNAGDGEGGEGRGRWWEVRYDVKGPKKDYVSETRYTI
;
A
#
# COMPACT_ATOMS: atom_id res chain seq x y z
N MET A 1 30.53 1.63 -9.74
CA MET A 1 29.56 2.75 -9.63
C MET A 1 30.19 3.81 -8.75
N ALA A 2 30.20 5.07 -9.18
CA ALA A 2 30.63 6.17 -8.33
C ALA A 2 29.58 6.41 -7.23
N LEU A 3 30.04 6.58 -5.98
CA LEU A 3 29.20 6.80 -4.80
C LEU A 3 28.32 8.06 -4.96
N THR A 4 27.07 8.00 -4.49
CA THR A 4 26.19 9.18 -4.45
C THR A 4 26.04 9.71 -3.02
N GLN A 5 25.74 11.02 -2.91
CA GLN A 5 25.64 11.77 -1.66
C GLN A 5 24.61 11.22 -0.65
N ALA A 6 23.64 10.40 -1.08
CA ALA A 6 22.66 9.79 -0.19
C ALA A 6 23.23 8.63 0.65
N ASP A 7 24.40 8.12 0.28
CA ASP A 7 25.04 6.97 0.90
C ASP A 7 25.99 7.37 2.06
N LEU A 8 26.22 8.67 2.25
CA LEU A 8 26.99 9.26 3.36
C LEU A 8 26.14 10.32 4.07
N ILE A 9 25.86 10.12 5.36
CA ILE A 9 25.05 11.05 6.17
C ILE A 9 25.91 12.29 6.49
N PHE A 10 25.62 13.44 5.86
CA PHE A 10 26.21 14.77 6.13
C PHE A 10 25.10 15.86 6.27
N PRO A 11 24.88 16.52 7.42
CA PRO A 11 24.00 17.66 7.60
C PRO A 11 24.52 19.02 7.11
N SER A 12 23.70 19.64 6.28
CA SER A 12 23.16 21.03 6.32
C SER A 12 24.00 22.24 6.80
N GLN A 13 25.33 22.30 6.69
CA GLN A 13 26.09 23.56 6.93
C GLN A 13 27.09 23.97 5.83
N SER A 14 26.79 23.63 4.57
CA SER A 14 27.39 24.23 3.36
C SER A 14 26.51 25.33 2.75
N LEU A 15 25.84 26.12 3.59
CA LEU A 15 24.55 26.78 3.30
C LEU A 15 24.55 27.99 2.33
N SER A 16 25.66 28.48 1.78
CA SER A 16 25.59 29.52 0.72
C SER A 16 25.88 29.00 -0.70
N LEU A 17 26.59 27.88 -0.84
CA LEU A 17 26.80 27.20 -2.12
C LEU A 17 25.87 25.98 -2.28
N SER A 18 25.47 25.33 -1.18
CA SER A 18 24.56 24.17 -1.21
C SER A 18 23.08 24.54 -1.27
N SER A 19 22.67 25.73 -0.85
CA SER A 19 21.30 26.20 -1.08
C SER A 19 21.07 26.43 -2.57
N THR A 20 22.03 27.02 -3.27
CA THR A 20 22.02 27.18 -4.74
C THR A 20 22.21 25.85 -5.46
N LEU A 21 23.09 24.95 -5.01
CA LEU A 21 23.25 23.61 -5.61
C LEU A 21 22.09 22.66 -5.31
N SER A 22 21.48 22.75 -4.12
CA SER A 22 20.30 21.96 -3.74
C SER A 22 19.03 22.54 -4.36
N SER A 23 18.90 23.87 -4.47
CA SER A 23 17.82 24.51 -5.24
C SER A 23 17.97 24.23 -6.73
N THR A 24 19.19 24.25 -7.28
CA THR A 24 19.42 23.85 -8.68
C THR A 24 19.28 22.34 -8.86
N LEU A 25 19.72 21.47 -7.95
CA LEU A 25 19.48 20.01 -8.05
C LEU A 25 18.02 19.64 -7.83
N SER A 26 17.30 20.33 -6.94
CA SER A 26 15.86 20.13 -6.76
C SER A 26 15.07 20.74 -7.91
N SER A 27 15.50 21.87 -8.48
CA SER A 27 14.98 22.43 -9.73
C SER A 27 15.28 21.52 -10.92
N LEU A 28 16.46 20.94 -11.02
CA LEU A 28 16.86 19.97 -12.04
C LEU A 28 16.10 18.65 -11.86
N LYS A 29 15.87 18.17 -10.64
CA LYS A 29 15.01 17.00 -10.36
C LYS A 29 13.54 17.31 -10.66
N ARG A 30 13.05 18.51 -10.34
CA ARG A 30 11.69 18.97 -10.63
C ARG A 30 11.47 19.15 -12.13
N SER A 31 12.46 19.65 -12.85
CA SER A 31 12.50 19.73 -14.32
C SER A 31 12.57 18.33 -14.93
N ALA A 32 13.44 17.45 -14.43
CA ALA A 32 13.55 16.07 -14.90
C ALA A 32 12.26 15.27 -14.71
N LEU A 33 11.50 15.53 -13.64
CA LEU A 33 10.20 14.90 -13.34
C LEU A 33 8.99 15.76 -13.73
N SER A 34 9.18 16.74 -14.60
CA SER A 34 8.13 17.64 -15.06
C SER A 34 6.99 16.88 -15.76
N ILE A 35 5.79 17.46 -15.75
CA ILE A 35 4.62 16.90 -16.45
C ILE A 35 4.96 16.72 -17.93
N HIS A 36 5.61 17.70 -18.55
CA HIS A 36 6.05 17.63 -19.95
C HIS A 36 6.92 16.40 -20.22
N ASN A 37 7.96 16.16 -19.40
CA ASN A 37 8.82 14.99 -19.53
C ASN A 37 8.06 13.67 -19.36
N ARG A 38 7.06 13.63 -18.47
CA ARG A 38 6.21 12.45 -18.28
C ARG A 38 5.36 12.18 -19.52
N LEU A 39 4.70 13.20 -20.05
CA LEU A 39 3.89 13.08 -21.27
C LEU A 39 4.74 12.69 -22.48
N SER A 40 5.93 13.29 -22.63
CA SER A 40 6.89 12.93 -23.68
C SER A 40 7.35 11.48 -23.55
N SER A 41 7.65 11.02 -22.33
CA SER A 41 8.04 9.63 -22.08
C SER A 41 6.90 8.65 -22.38
N ILE A 42 5.66 9.00 -22.02
CA ILE A 42 4.46 8.21 -22.33
C ILE A 42 4.27 8.09 -23.84
N ALA A 43 4.37 9.21 -24.58
CA ALA A 43 4.25 9.23 -26.04
C ALA A 43 5.34 8.37 -26.72
N GLN A 44 6.58 8.45 -26.24
CA GLN A 44 7.68 7.64 -26.73
C GLN A 44 7.44 6.14 -26.46
N ASP A 45 7.11 5.78 -25.23
CA ASP A 45 6.87 4.39 -24.82
C ASP A 45 5.64 3.78 -25.54
N SER A 46 4.64 4.60 -25.85
CA SER A 46 3.47 4.17 -26.62
C SER A 46 3.84 3.71 -28.03
N SER A 47 4.83 4.35 -28.67
CA SER A 47 5.31 3.93 -30.00
C SER A 47 5.85 2.50 -29.97
N PHE A 48 6.57 2.15 -28.89
CA PHE A 48 7.01 0.77 -28.68
C PHE A 48 5.82 -0.18 -28.44
N VAL A 49 4.85 0.19 -27.60
CA VAL A 49 3.64 -0.61 -27.37
C VAL A 49 2.90 -0.93 -28.66
N LEU A 50 2.75 0.05 -29.56
CA LEU A 50 2.13 -0.15 -30.87
C LEU A 50 2.94 -1.11 -31.75
N SER A 51 4.29 -1.00 -31.74
CA SER A 51 5.14 -1.94 -32.48
C SER A 51 5.03 -3.39 -31.96
N VAL A 52 4.77 -3.58 -30.66
CA VAL A 52 4.51 -4.92 -30.08
C VAL A 52 3.17 -5.45 -30.57
N ALA A 53 2.11 -4.63 -30.57
CA ALA A 53 0.81 -5.03 -31.07
C ALA A 53 0.86 -5.44 -32.54
N GLU A 54 1.57 -4.66 -33.36
CA GLU A 54 1.79 -4.95 -34.79
C GLU A 54 2.60 -6.23 -34.98
N ALA A 55 3.74 -6.37 -34.31
CA ALA A 55 4.64 -7.51 -34.46
C ALA A 55 3.97 -8.84 -34.10
N TYR A 56 3.08 -8.84 -33.09
CA TYR A 56 2.32 -10.03 -32.72
C TYR A 56 0.98 -10.15 -33.44
N GLY A 57 0.48 -9.09 -34.09
CA GLY A 57 -0.85 -9.05 -34.70
C GLY A 57 -1.97 -9.23 -33.68
N LEU A 58 -1.81 -8.71 -32.46
CA LEU A 58 -2.73 -8.94 -31.34
C LEU A 58 -3.30 -7.63 -30.77
N PRO A 59 -4.56 -7.63 -30.29
CA PRO A 59 -5.20 -6.45 -29.72
C PRO A 59 -4.58 -6.03 -28.37
N LEU A 60 -4.64 -4.73 -28.09
CA LEU A 60 -4.12 -4.13 -26.86
C LEU A 60 -5.18 -4.09 -25.75
N ILE A 61 -4.78 -4.55 -24.57
CA ILE A 61 -5.53 -4.47 -23.32
C ILE A 61 -4.75 -3.62 -22.33
N ALA A 62 -5.39 -2.58 -21.79
CA ALA A 62 -4.81 -1.74 -20.76
C ALA A 62 -4.90 -2.41 -19.38
N ASN A 63 -3.77 -2.59 -18.67
CA ASN A 63 -3.85 -2.76 -17.21
C ASN A 63 -4.04 -1.37 -16.58
N GLU A 64 -5.25 -1.08 -16.08
CA GLU A 64 -5.71 0.26 -15.65
C GLU A 64 -5.00 0.82 -14.41
N ARG A 65 -3.92 0.18 -13.96
CA ARG A 65 -2.97 0.79 -13.03
C ARG A 65 -2.23 1.95 -13.70
N CYS A 66 -1.72 1.73 -14.91
CA CYS A 66 -1.06 2.79 -15.70
C CYS A 66 -1.03 2.49 -17.22
N GLY A 67 -1.33 1.27 -17.64
CA GLY A 67 -1.27 0.82 -19.04
C GLY A 67 -2.11 1.65 -20.01
N GLY A 68 -3.23 2.19 -19.54
CA GLY A 68 -4.13 3.04 -20.33
C GLY A 68 -3.50 4.35 -20.81
N TRP A 69 -2.40 4.80 -20.20
CA TRP A 69 -1.66 5.97 -20.67
C TRP A 69 -0.81 5.68 -21.90
N TYR A 70 -0.34 4.44 -22.07
CA TYR A 70 0.55 4.06 -23.16
C TYR A 70 -0.19 3.52 -24.39
N ILE A 71 -1.51 3.42 -24.34
CA ILE A 71 -2.35 2.93 -25.45
C ILE A 71 -3.24 4.09 -25.91
N PRO A 72 -3.12 4.55 -27.18
CA PRO A 72 -4.08 5.50 -27.76
C PRO A 72 -5.51 4.95 -27.70
N PRO A 73 -6.53 5.78 -27.37
CA PRO A 73 -7.90 5.31 -27.16
C PRO A 73 -8.46 4.45 -28.31
N GLU A 74 -8.17 4.81 -29.55
CA GLU A 74 -8.58 4.11 -30.76
C GLU A 74 -7.95 2.72 -30.94
N MET A 75 -6.80 2.47 -30.29
CA MET A 75 -6.10 1.19 -30.32
C MET A 75 -6.45 0.29 -29.12
N LYS A 76 -7.12 0.82 -28.10
CA LYS A 76 -7.47 0.10 -26.88
C LYS A 76 -8.69 -0.79 -27.12
N ARG A 77 -8.52 -2.12 -26.98
CA ARG A 77 -9.62 -3.07 -27.19
C ARG A 77 -10.44 -3.34 -25.93
N GLU A 78 -9.78 -3.44 -24.79
CA GLU A 78 -10.41 -3.78 -23.51
C GLU A 78 -9.52 -3.33 -22.36
N SER A 79 -10.05 -3.40 -21.14
CA SER A 79 -9.34 -3.08 -19.91
C SER A 79 -9.24 -4.26 -18.95
N CYS A 80 -8.22 -4.27 -18.12
CA CYS A 80 -8.06 -5.19 -17.00
C CYS A 80 -7.44 -4.48 -15.79
N TYR A 81 -7.48 -5.11 -14.63
CA TYR A 81 -6.94 -4.56 -13.39
C TYR A 81 -6.17 -5.64 -12.62
N PHE A 82 -4.91 -5.85 -12.99
CA PHE A 82 -3.97 -6.70 -12.27
C PHE A 82 -3.07 -5.84 -11.37
N LYS A 83 -3.02 -6.15 -10.07
CA LYS A 83 -2.27 -5.34 -9.11
C LYS A 83 -0.95 -5.99 -8.76
N SER A 84 0.14 -5.24 -8.88
CA SER A 84 1.49 -5.68 -8.56
C SER A 84 1.66 -6.22 -7.14
N THR A 85 0.90 -5.72 -6.16
CA THR A 85 0.95 -6.21 -4.77
C THR A 85 0.56 -7.67 -4.65
N ASP A 86 -0.31 -8.17 -5.54
CA ASP A 86 -0.73 -9.57 -5.54
C ASP A 86 0.42 -10.48 -6.01
N GLY A 87 1.44 -9.94 -6.67
CA GLY A 87 2.66 -10.65 -7.09
C GLY A 87 3.87 -10.44 -6.16
N HIS A 88 3.72 -9.73 -5.04
CA HIS A 88 4.84 -9.52 -4.11
C HIS A 88 5.29 -10.83 -3.45
N VAL A 89 6.59 -10.92 -3.17
CA VAL A 89 7.19 -12.05 -2.45
C VAL A 89 6.48 -12.27 -1.12
N GLY A 90 6.10 -13.51 -0.83
CA GLY A 90 5.37 -13.90 0.38
C GLY A 90 3.85 -13.72 0.31
N GLU A 91 3.37 -12.75 -0.49
CA GLU A 91 1.94 -12.54 -0.73
C GLU A 91 1.39 -13.54 -1.75
N TRP A 92 1.92 -13.50 -2.99
CA TRP A 92 1.50 -14.30 -4.15
C TRP A 92 0.02 -14.72 -4.10
N ALA A 93 -0.87 -13.83 -4.51
CA ALA A 93 -2.31 -13.98 -4.32
C ALA A 93 -3.06 -14.01 -5.65
N PHE A 94 -4.14 -14.79 -5.69
CA PHE A 94 -5.17 -14.71 -6.73
C PHE A 94 -6.34 -13.84 -6.23
N SER A 95 -6.67 -12.78 -6.97
CA SER A 95 -7.74 -11.87 -6.53
C SER A 95 -9.12 -12.44 -6.83
N LEU A 96 -9.84 -12.85 -5.78
CA LEU A 96 -11.27 -13.23 -5.85
C LEU A 96 -12.23 -12.06 -6.11
N ARG A 97 -11.68 -10.85 -6.25
CA ARG A 97 -12.46 -9.64 -6.57
C ARG A 97 -12.24 -9.21 -8.00
N ARG A 98 -10.97 -9.15 -8.43
CA ARG A 98 -10.58 -8.66 -9.75
C ARG A 98 -10.27 -9.87 -10.62
N LEU A 99 -11.35 -10.49 -11.10
CA LEU A 99 -11.24 -11.75 -11.85
C LEU A 99 -10.73 -11.55 -13.28
N ASN A 100 -10.81 -10.33 -13.84
CA ASN A 100 -10.30 -9.99 -15.17
C ASN A 100 -10.79 -10.93 -16.31
N LEU A 101 -11.99 -11.51 -16.17
CA LEU A 101 -12.51 -12.49 -17.15
C LEU A 101 -12.83 -11.90 -18.52
N ARG A 102 -12.99 -10.57 -18.64
CA ARG A 102 -13.18 -9.87 -19.92
C ARG A 102 -11.97 -10.02 -20.86
N VAL A 103 -10.78 -10.32 -20.32
CA VAL A 103 -9.62 -10.71 -21.14
C VAL A 103 -9.95 -11.92 -22.03
N LEU A 104 -10.79 -12.84 -21.55
CA LEU A 104 -11.20 -14.01 -22.33
C LEU A 104 -12.09 -13.65 -23.52
N ASP A 105 -12.83 -12.54 -23.48
CA ASP A 105 -13.64 -12.06 -24.61
C ASP A 105 -12.72 -11.62 -25.77
N VAL A 106 -11.60 -10.99 -25.44
CA VAL A 106 -10.59 -10.58 -26.42
C VAL A 106 -9.86 -11.80 -27.00
N VAL A 107 -9.48 -12.75 -26.13
CA VAL A 107 -8.80 -13.99 -26.53
C VAL A 107 -9.70 -14.85 -27.42
N GLU A 108 -11.01 -14.92 -27.15
CA GLU A 108 -11.98 -15.64 -27.98
C GLU A 108 -11.97 -15.12 -29.42
N GLY A 109 -11.97 -13.79 -29.62
CA GLY A 109 -12.04 -13.18 -30.94
C GLY A 109 -10.71 -13.12 -31.71
N SER A 110 -9.58 -13.02 -30.99
CA SER A 110 -8.27 -12.74 -31.61
C SER A 110 -7.22 -13.83 -31.39
N GLY A 111 -7.54 -14.89 -30.64
CA GLY A 111 -6.60 -15.99 -30.33
C GLY A 111 -5.53 -15.63 -29.29
N GLY A 112 -5.47 -14.39 -28.81
CA GLY A 112 -4.50 -13.89 -27.85
C GLY A 112 -4.69 -12.40 -27.59
N CYS A 113 -3.82 -11.79 -26.79
CA CYS A 113 -3.82 -10.35 -26.55
C CYS A 113 -2.47 -9.82 -26.06
N VAL A 114 -2.27 -8.51 -26.15
CA VAL A 114 -1.17 -7.78 -25.52
C VAL A 114 -1.70 -7.03 -24.30
N ILE A 115 -1.22 -7.34 -23.10
CA ILE A 115 -1.54 -6.61 -21.87
C ILE A 115 -0.39 -5.65 -21.56
N VAL A 116 -0.71 -4.36 -21.46
CA VAL A 116 0.26 -3.29 -21.26
C VAL A 116 0.27 -2.82 -19.82
N ASP A 117 1.45 -2.73 -19.23
CA ASP A 117 1.70 -2.13 -17.93
C ASP A 117 3.10 -1.50 -17.90
N SER A 118 3.41 -0.73 -16.87
CA SER A 118 4.74 -0.15 -16.70
C SER A 118 5.22 -0.25 -15.26
N THR A 119 6.50 0.05 -15.04
CA THR A 119 7.07 0.10 -13.70
C THR A 119 8.21 1.09 -13.68
N ARG A 120 8.47 1.68 -12.51
CA ARG A 120 9.53 2.68 -12.29
C ARG A 120 10.73 2.11 -11.50
N ARG A 121 11.69 2.99 -11.19
CA ARG A 121 12.81 2.74 -10.25
C ARG A 121 13.72 1.58 -10.67
N GLY A 122 14.02 1.46 -11.97
CA GLY A 122 15.00 0.50 -12.48
C GLY A 122 14.58 -0.96 -12.43
N LYS A 123 13.30 -1.25 -12.14
CA LYS A 123 12.73 -2.59 -12.36
C LYS A 123 12.61 -2.85 -13.86
N SER A 124 12.90 -4.07 -14.31
CA SER A 124 12.76 -4.45 -15.73
C SER A 124 11.30 -4.68 -16.13
N MET A 125 10.46 -5.12 -15.20
CA MET A 125 9.04 -5.38 -15.39
C MET A 125 8.28 -5.30 -14.05
N PRO A 126 7.00 -4.91 -14.05
CA PRO A 126 6.18 -4.91 -12.83
C PRO A 126 5.85 -6.33 -12.38
N ASP A 127 5.65 -6.48 -11.06
CA ASP A 127 5.22 -7.76 -10.45
C ASP A 127 3.85 -8.24 -10.97
N ALA A 128 3.02 -7.31 -11.48
CA ALA A 128 1.77 -7.63 -12.15
C ALA A 128 1.99 -8.52 -13.39
N LEU A 129 2.98 -8.17 -14.22
CA LEU A 129 3.32 -8.94 -15.43
C LEU A 129 4.21 -10.15 -15.12
N SER A 130 5.13 -10.07 -14.16
CA SER A 130 6.05 -11.18 -13.88
C SER A 130 5.42 -12.32 -13.08
N LYS A 131 4.40 -12.03 -12.26
CA LYS A 131 3.81 -13.00 -11.32
C LYS A 131 2.29 -12.98 -11.27
N THR A 132 1.63 -11.83 -11.13
CA THR A 132 0.17 -11.78 -10.93
C THR A 132 -0.62 -12.35 -12.12
N ILE A 133 -0.32 -11.90 -13.34
CA ILE A 133 -0.97 -12.41 -14.55
C ILE A 133 -0.60 -13.87 -14.83
N PRO A 134 0.67 -14.30 -14.67
CA PRO A 134 1.02 -15.71 -14.69
C PRO A 134 0.23 -16.61 -13.75
N ILE A 135 0.07 -16.20 -12.48
CA ILE A 135 -0.77 -16.91 -11.50
C ILE A 135 -2.21 -16.99 -12.03
N TRP A 136 -2.74 -15.88 -12.53
CA TRP A 136 -4.09 -15.84 -13.10
C TRP A 136 -4.26 -16.79 -14.30
N CYS A 137 -3.31 -16.78 -15.24
CA CYS A 137 -3.33 -17.68 -16.40
C CYS A 137 -3.32 -19.15 -15.95
N CYS A 138 -2.48 -19.50 -14.97
CA CYS A 138 -2.39 -20.86 -14.46
C CYS A 138 -3.69 -21.29 -13.75
N VAL A 139 -4.28 -20.43 -12.92
CA VAL A 139 -5.57 -20.69 -12.25
C VAL A 139 -6.69 -20.88 -13.28
N VAL A 140 -6.79 -20.02 -14.29
CA VAL A 140 -7.80 -20.14 -15.36
C VAL A 140 -7.59 -21.41 -16.17
N ASN A 141 -6.35 -21.73 -16.55
CA ASN A 141 -6.04 -22.94 -17.28
C ASN A 141 -6.43 -24.20 -16.50
N ARG A 142 -6.06 -24.27 -15.21
CA ARG A 142 -6.42 -25.41 -14.35
C ARG A 142 -7.93 -25.53 -14.14
N ALA A 143 -8.62 -24.41 -13.98
CA ALA A 143 -10.08 -24.40 -13.82
C ALA A 143 -10.83 -24.87 -15.08
N VAL A 144 -10.36 -24.51 -16.29
CA VAL A 144 -11.03 -24.82 -17.55
C VAL A 144 -10.64 -26.19 -18.11
N PHE A 145 -9.34 -26.53 -18.05
CA PHE A 145 -8.74 -27.67 -18.74
C PHE A 145 -8.15 -28.76 -17.82
N GLY A 146 -8.17 -28.56 -16.49
CA GLY A 146 -7.67 -29.53 -15.49
C GLY A 146 -6.24 -29.27 -15.01
N GLU A 147 -5.79 -30.02 -13.99
CA GLU A 147 -4.62 -29.69 -13.16
C GLU A 147 -3.24 -29.80 -13.86
N ARG A 148 -3.18 -30.30 -15.09
CA ARG A 148 -1.92 -30.57 -15.82
C ARG A 148 -1.13 -29.35 -16.29
N TYR A 149 -1.63 -28.13 -16.07
CA TYR A 149 -0.98 -26.90 -16.57
C TYR A 149 -0.10 -26.28 -15.49
N GLU A 150 1.17 -26.09 -15.84
CA GLU A 150 2.21 -25.55 -14.97
C GLU A 150 2.19 -24.02 -14.92
N LEU A 151 2.78 -23.47 -13.86
CA LEU A 151 3.00 -22.03 -13.74
C LEU A 151 4.20 -21.58 -14.59
N TYR A 152 3.96 -20.69 -15.56
CA TYR A 152 5.00 -20.03 -16.35
C TYR A 152 5.43 -18.69 -15.73
N THR A 153 6.70 -18.53 -15.38
CA THR A 153 7.25 -17.24 -14.90
C THR A 153 8.50 -16.85 -15.69
N PRO A 154 8.84 -15.54 -15.79
CA PRO A 154 10.04 -15.11 -16.51
C PRO A 154 11.29 -15.44 -15.68
N PRO A 155 12.21 -16.30 -16.17
CA PRO A 155 13.37 -16.75 -15.38
C PRO A 155 14.31 -15.62 -14.94
N ASN A 156 14.36 -14.54 -15.72
CA ASN A 156 15.21 -13.38 -15.45
C ASN A 156 14.67 -12.47 -14.32
N ALA A 157 13.41 -12.66 -13.90
CA ALA A 157 12.79 -11.83 -12.85
C ALA A 157 12.18 -12.65 -11.71
N VAL A 158 11.94 -13.95 -11.90
CA VAL A 158 11.41 -14.86 -10.89
C VAL A 158 12.32 -16.07 -10.81
N SER A 159 12.94 -16.26 -9.64
CA SER A 159 13.79 -17.43 -9.40
C SER A 159 12.99 -18.73 -9.41
N GLU A 160 13.64 -19.85 -9.72
CA GLU A 160 12.99 -21.16 -9.70
C GLU A 160 12.41 -21.52 -8.32
N SER A 161 13.11 -21.16 -7.24
CA SER A 161 12.60 -21.35 -5.88
C SER A 161 11.33 -20.54 -5.61
N GLU A 162 11.26 -19.30 -6.09
CA GLU A 162 10.06 -18.46 -5.98
C GLU A 162 8.92 -19.04 -6.82
N ARG A 163 9.21 -19.50 -8.05
CA ARG A 163 8.22 -20.15 -8.94
C ARG A 163 7.56 -21.36 -8.27
N VAL A 164 8.36 -22.27 -7.69
CA VAL A 164 7.86 -23.45 -6.99
C VAL A 164 6.98 -23.09 -5.78
N GLN A 165 7.39 -22.07 -5.01
CA GLN A 165 6.59 -21.58 -3.88
C GLN A 165 5.25 -20.99 -4.34
N ILE A 166 5.23 -20.23 -5.43
CA ILE A 166 3.98 -19.74 -6.02
C ILE A 166 3.11 -20.91 -6.47
N GLU A 167 3.70 -21.86 -7.21
CA GLU A 167 2.99 -23.00 -7.78
C GLU A 167 2.30 -23.85 -6.70
N SER A 168 2.96 -24.06 -5.55
CA SER A 168 2.37 -24.75 -4.39
C SER A 168 1.08 -24.13 -3.83
N ARG A 169 0.79 -22.87 -4.16
CA ARG A 169 -0.42 -22.15 -3.72
C ARG A 169 -1.54 -22.18 -4.76
N VAL A 170 -1.24 -22.52 -6.01
CA VAL A 170 -2.17 -22.40 -7.15
C VAL A 170 -3.42 -23.25 -6.95
N ASP A 171 -3.31 -24.48 -6.45
CA ASP A 171 -4.48 -25.35 -6.26
C ASP A 171 -5.46 -24.77 -5.24
N GLY A 172 -4.94 -24.12 -4.19
CA GLY A 172 -5.75 -23.35 -3.25
C GLY A 172 -6.49 -22.20 -3.92
N PHE A 173 -5.87 -21.52 -4.89
CA PHE A 173 -6.52 -20.46 -5.67
C PHE A 173 -7.57 -21.00 -6.62
N VAL A 174 -7.31 -22.12 -7.31
CA VAL A 174 -8.29 -22.79 -8.18
C VAL A 174 -9.52 -23.19 -7.36
N LYS A 175 -9.32 -23.80 -6.19
CA LYS A 175 -10.42 -24.15 -5.27
C LYS A 175 -11.23 -22.92 -4.86
N GLN A 176 -10.58 -21.85 -4.42
CA GLN A 176 -11.27 -20.62 -4.05
C GLN A 176 -12.01 -19.97 -5.23
N PHE A 177 -11.42 -19.98 -6.42
CA PHE A 177 -12.04 -19.47 -7.64
C PHE A 177 -13.33 -20.23 -7.96
N LEU A 178 -13.29 -21.57 -7.94
CA LEU A 178 -14.45 -22.41 -8.22
C LEU A 178 -15.53 -22.33 -7.12
N GLU A 179 -15.14 -22.42 -5.85
CA GLU A 179 -16.09 -22.52 -4.73
C GLU A 179 -16.70 -21.16 -4.34
N ILE A 180 -15.90 -20.09 -4.36
CA ILE A 180 -16.35 -18.75 -3.91
C ILE A 180 -16.88 -17.93 -5.07
N CYS A 181 -16.15 -17.88 -6.19
CA CYS A 181 -16.55 -17.02 -7.30
C CYS A 181 -17.61 -17.67 -8.20
N LYS A 182 -17.66 -19.01 -8.21
CA LYS A 182 -18.58 -19.82 -9.03
C LYS A 182 -18.70 -19.30 -10.48
N PRO A 183 -17.57 -19.19 -11.20
CA PRO A 183 -17.58 -18.72 -12.58
C PRO A 183 -18.34 -19.71 -13.48
N ASP A 184 -18.88 -19.21 -14.60
CA ASP A 184 -19.45 -20.07 -15.65
C ASP A 184 -18.31 -20.75 -16.43
N ILE A 185 -17.90 -21.92 -15.93
CA ILE A 185 -16.81 -22.71 -16.52
C ILE A 185 -17.14 -23.17 -17.94
N GLU A 186 -18.42 -23.41 -18.25
CA GLU A 186 -18.82 -23.85 -19.58
C GLU A 186 -18.72 -22.70 -20.59
N LEU A 187 -19.17 -21.50 -20.22
CA LEU A 187 -18.92 -20.30 -21.02
C LEU A 187 -17.42 -20.05 -21.19
N MET A 188 -16.63 -20.17 -20.12
CA MET A 188 -15.17 -20.00 -20.22
C MET A 188 -14.52 -21.02 -21.16
N ARG A 189 -14.97 -22.28 -21.15
CA ARG A 189 -14.49 -23.33 -22.07
C ARG A 189 -14.84 -23.04 -23.52
N ARG A 190 -16.01 -22.45 -23.80
CA ARG A 190 -16.38 -22.02 -25.15
C ARG A 190 -15.47 -20.90 -25.67
N LYS A 191 -15.15 -19.93 -24.81
CA LYS A 191 -14.27 -18.79 -25.11
C LYS A 191 -12.81 -19.21 -25.27
N LEU A 192 -12.34 -20.10 -24.40
CA LEU A 192 -10.96 -20.51 -24.29
C LEU A 192 -10.79 -21.94 -24.77
N ARG A 193 -10.46 -22.10 -26.06
CA ARG A 193 -10.25 -23.42 -26.69
C ARG A 193 -8.85 -24.00 -26.46
N LYS A 194 -7.86 -23.15 -26.17
CA LYS A 194 -6.46 -23.51 -25.88
C LYS A 194 -6.02 -22.85 -24.57
N PRO A 195 -5.06 -23.42 -23.84
CA PRO A 195 -4.53 -22.82 -22.62
C PRO A 195 -3.91 -21.44 -22.89
N LEU A 196 -4.02 -20.53 -21.92
CA LEU A 196 -3.35 -19.23 -21.91
C LEU A 196 -1.86 -19.43 -21.63
N ARG A 197 -0.98 -18.74 -22.37
CA ARG A 197 0.45 -18.75 -22.09
C ARG A 197 1.04 -17.34 -22.07
N PRO A 198 1.59 -16.90 -20.93
CA PRO A 198 2.31 -15.63 -20.83
C PRO A 198 3.55 -15.58 -21.72
N ILE A 199 3.80 -14.45 -22.37
CA ILE A 199 5.03 -14.11 -23.10
C ILE A 199 5.48 -12.72 -22.64
N TRP A 200 6.69 -12.56 -22.11
CA TRP A 200 7.15 -11.27 -21.57
C TRP A 200 7.93 -10.48 -22.62
N VAL A 201 7.50 -9.25 -22.86
CA VAL A 201 8.13 -8.34 -23.82
C VAL A 201 8.50 -7.04 -23.11
N THR A 202 9.74 -6.61 -23.31
CA THR A 202 10.29 -5.34 -22.78
C THR A 202 10.94 -4.59 -23.94
N GLN A 203 11.29 -3.31 -23.77
CA GLN A 203 12.02 -2.57 -24.82
C GLN A 203 13.40 -3.16 -25.15
N ALA A 204 13.95 -4.06 -24.33
CA ALA A 204 15.18 -4.78 -24.64
C ALA A 204 14.95 -6.08 -25.44
N SER A 205 13.69 -6.48 -25.64
CA SER A 205 13.33 -7.70 -26.36
C SER A 205 13.37 -7.47 -27.87
N SER A 206 13.84 -8.47 -28.62
CA SER A 206 13.66 -8.50 -30.08
C SER A 206 12.21 -8.84 -30.42
N LEU A 207 11.58 -8.05 -31.30
CA LEU A 207 10.23 -8.32 -31.79
C LEU A 207 10.27 -9.26 -33.01
N PRO A 208 9.26 -10.12 -33.19
CA PRO A 208 9.17 -10.95 -34.38
C PRO A 208 8.96 -10.09 -35.64
N LEU A 209 9.54 -10.52 -36.77
CA LEU A 209 9.41 -9.81 -38.05
C LEU A 209 8.02 -9.95 -38.69
N SER A 210 7.26 -10.96 -38.28
CA SER A 210 5.89 -11.24 -38.72
C SER A 210 5.10 -11.89 -37.59
N PRO A 211 3.77 -11.69 -37.52
CA PRO A 211 2.92 -12.29 -36.51
C PRO A 211 3.13 -13.82 -36.37
N PRO A 212 3.61 -14.30 -35.21
CA PRO A 212 3.85 -15.72 -34.99
C PRO A 212 2.54 -16.48 -34.82
N VAL A 213 2.50 -17.72 -35.32
CA VAL A 213 1.37 -18.64 -35.15
C VAL A 213 1.60 -19.52 -33.92
N PHE A 214 0.61 -19.59 -33.03
CA PHE A 214 0.66 -20.43 -31.83
C PHE A 214 -0.39 -21.54 -31.91
N GLU A 215 0.06 -22.76 -32.20
CA GLU A 215 -0.83 -23.91 -32.41
C GLU A 215 -1.37 -24.49 -31.09
N ASP A 216 -0.58 -24.49 -30.02
CA ASP A 216 -0.92 -25.20 -28.78
C ASP A 216 -1.53 -24.33 -27.68
N PHE A 217 -1.44 -23.00 -27.81
CA PHE A 217 -1.84 -22.08 -26.75
C PHE A 217 -2.28 -20.71 -27.29
N CYS A 218 -3.01 -19.96 -26.46
CA CYS A 218 -3.34 -18.56 -26.70
C CYS A 218 -2.26 -17.67 -26.05
N PRO A 219 -1.47 -16.89 -26.82
CA PRO A 219 -0.45 -16.01 -26.26
C PRO A 219 -1.07 -14.84 -25.49
N ILE A 220 -0.59 -14.63 -24.27
CA ILE A 220 -0.84 -13.43 -23.47
C ILE A 220 0.47 -12.66 -23.40
N VAL A 221 0.65 -11.73 -24.33
CA VAL A 221 1.88 -10.94 -24.45
C VAL A 221 1.85 -9.85 -23.38
N LEU A 222 2.74 -9.96 -22.41
CA LEU A 222 2.88 -9.08 -21.27
C LEU A 222 3.93 -8.01 -21.60
N CYS A 223 3.45 -6.88 -22.08
CA CYS A 223 4.28 -5.78 -22.56
C CYS A 223 4.58 -4.81 -21.42
N THR A 224 5.86 -4.74 -21.01
CA THR A 224 6.35 -3.64 -20.18
C THR A 224 6.64 -2.45 -21.08
N ALA A 225 5.79 -1.41 -21.00
CA ALA A 225 5.84 -0.26 -21.91
C ALA A 225 7.18 0.47 -21.85
N SER A 226 7.64 0.81 -20.65
CA SER A 226 8.83 1.65 -20.44
C SER A 226 10.14 0.88 -20.50
N ARG A 227 11.18 1.48 -21.12
CA ARG A 227 12.55 0.98 -21.00
C ARG A 227 13.07 1.09 -19.57
N ARG A 228 13.91 0.13 -19.19
CA ARG A 228 14.61 0.12 -17.90
C ARG A 228 15.72 1.18 -17.90
N VAL A 229 15.66 2.08 -16.93
CA VAL A 229 16.72 3.06 -16.66
C VAL A 229 17.67 2.49 -15.60
N HIS A 230 18.96 2.44 -15.94
CA HIS A 230 20.01 1.93 -15.05
C HIS A 230 20.65 3.11 -14.30
N GLY A 231 20.00 3.60 -13.24
CA GLY A 231 20.51 4.75 -12.46
C GLY A 231 19.40 5.73 -12.05
N GLY A 232 19.78 6.99 -11.83
CA GLY A 232 18.83 8.08 -11.52
C GLY A 232 18.24 8.70 -12.79
N GLU A 233 16.93 8.91 -12.80
CA GLU A 233 16.12 9.44 -13.93
C GLU A 233 16.66 10.76 -14.51
N ALA A 234 17.36 11.58 -13.71
CA ALA A 234 18.01 12.82 -14.16
C ALA A 234 19.13 12.60 -15.21
N SER A 235 19.63 11.37 -15.38
CA SER A 235 20.73 11.06 -16.31
C SER A 235 20.25 10.72 -17.73
N GLU A 236 18.92 10.65 -17.94
CA GLU A 236 18.31 10.11 -19.16
C GLU A 236 17.77 11.20 -20.10
N GLY A 237 18.27 12.44 -19.99
CA GLY A 237 17.90 13.53 -20.89
C GLY A 237 16.41 13.90 -20.85
N GLY A 238 15.75 13.72 -19.70
CA GLY A 238 14.33 14.01 -19.53
C GLY A 238 13.39 12.82 -19.71
N TYR A 239 13.89 11.64 -20.09
CA TYR A 239 13.07 10.42 -20.11
C TYR A 239 12.81 9.89 -18.69
N ILE A 240 11.57 9.51 -18.41
CA ILE A 240 11.12 8.98 -17.12
C ILE A 240 10.58 7.57 -17.32
N GLN A 241 11.25 6.59 -16.72
CA GLN A 241 10.78 5.21 -16.71
C GLN A 241 9.46 5.09 -15.93
N GLY A 242 8.43 4.50 -16.55
CA GLY A 242 7.14 4.30 -15.90
C GLY A 242 6.47 5.63 -15.58
N ALA A 243 6.54 6.58 -16.51
CA ALA A 243 6.08 7.95 -16.32
C ALA A 243 4.62 8.07 -15.87
N ALA A 244 3.77 7.12 -16.30
CA ALA A 244 2.37 7.02 -15.92
C ALA A 244 2.10 6.27 -14.61
N ASP A 245 3.12 5.71 -13.95
CA ASP A 245 2.96 5.08 -12.63
C ASP A 245 2.78 6.17 -11.54
N ASP A 246 1.89 5.92 -10.58
CA ASP A 246 1.43 6.89 -9.56
C ASP A 246 0.97 8.24 -10.18
N GLN A 247 0.18 8.20 -11.24
CA GLN A 247 -0.30 9.40 -11.94
C GLN A 247 -1.05 10.39 -11.05
N GLU A 248 -1.67 9.92 -9.97
CA GLU A 248 -2.38 10.75 -9.01
C GLU A 248 -1.47 11.79 -8.34
N ALA A 249 -0.16 11.59 -8.35
CA ALA A 249 0.82 12.51 -7.77
C ALA A 249 1.26 13.65 -8.71
N TRP A 250 0.99 13.57 -10.02
CA TRP A 250 1.52 14.54 -10.99
C TRP A 250 0.55 14.97 -12.09
N ALA A 251 -0.49 14.18 -12.40
CA ALA A 251 -1.36 14.42 -13.56
C ALA A 251 -2.25 15.65 -13.42
N CYS A 252 -2.38 16.25 -12.23
CA CYS A 252 -3.21 17.44 -12.01
C CYS A 252 -4.66 17.29 -12.51
N GLY A 253 -5.22 16.07 -12.39
CA GLY A 253 -6.57 15.75 -12.88
C GLY A 253 -6.64 15.29 -14.34
N LEU A 254 -5.54 15.39 -15.09
CA LEU A 254 -5.45 14.91 -16.48
C LEU A 254 -5.74 13.42 -16.57
N THR A 255 -6.58 13.04 -17.54
CA THR A 255 -6.86 11.64 -17.89
C THR A 255 -6.06 11.22 -19.11
N SER A 256 -5.85 9.91 -19.29
CA SER A 256 -5.13 9.40 -20.47
C SER A 256 -5.84 9.76 -21.77
N LYS A 257 -7.19 9.77 -21.77
CA LYS A 257 -8.00 10.12 -22.94
C LYS A 257 -7.74 11.57 -23.37
N VAL A 258 -7.90 12.52 -22.45
CA VAL A 258 -7.67 13.96 -22.72
C VAL A 258 -6.24 14.21 -23.19
N PHE A 259 -5.26 13.52 -22.60
CA PHE A 259 -3.89 13.58 -23.07
C PHE A 259 -3.76 13.17 -24.54
N TRP A 260 -4.34 12.02 -24.94
CA TRP A 260 -4.23 11.54 -26.31
C TRP A 260 -4.97 12.44 -27.32
N GLU A 261 -6.13 12.95 -26.97
CA GLU A 261 -6.90 13.88 -27.81
C GLU A 261 -6.18 15.22 -28.03
N ASN A 262 -5.38 15.66 -27.04
CA ASN A 262 -4.69 16.95 -27.06
C ASN A 262 -3.15 16.79 -27.08
N LYS A 263 -2.65 15.63 -27.51
CA LYS A 263 -1.25 15.23 -27.39
C LYS A 263 -0.30 16.26 -27.98
N ASP A 264 -0.53 16.66 -29.23
CA ASP A 264 0.39 17.55 -29.95
C ASP A 264 0.41 18.96 -29.34
N GLN A 265 -0.75 19.43 -28.87
CA GLN A 265 -0.85 20.71 -28.15
C GLN A 265 -0.10 20.65 -26.82
N MET A 266 -0.28 19.58 -26.04
CA MET A 266 0.39 19.41 -24.74
C MET A 266 1.91 19.25 -24.88
N LEU A 267 2.37 18.51 -25.89
CA LEU A 267 3.81 18.31 -26.13
C LEU A 267 4.49 19.52 -26.77
N SER A 268 3.75 20.43 -27.40
CA SER A 268 4.28 21.70 -27.91
C SER A 268 4.22 22.85 -26.89
N THR A 269 3.44 22.69 -25.82
CA THR A 269 3.29 23.69 -24.75
C THR A 269 4.50 23.67 -23.81
N ASN A 270 4.96 24.86 -23.41
CA ASN A 270 6.05 25.00 -22.45
C ASN A 270 5.68 24.38 -21.10
N ALA A 271 6.67 23.82 -20.40
CA ALA A 271 6.45 23.12 -19.13
C ALA A 271 5.81 23.99 -18.02
N GLU A 272 6.02 25.32 -18.07
CA GLU A 272 5.45 26.28 -17.10
C GLU A 272 3.96 26.56 -17.35
N ASP A 273 3.53 26.54 -18.61
CA ASP A 273 2.14 26.83 -19.02
C ASP A 273 1.25 25.59 -19.00
N LEU A 274 1.86 24.39 -19.03
CA LEU A 274 1.16 23.12 -19.14
C LEU A 274 0.12 22.85 -18.03
N PRO A 275 0.36 23.19 -16.74
CA PRO A 275 -0.67 23.06 -15.71
C PRO A 275 -1.93 23.90 -15.99
N GLY A 276 -1.77 25.12 -16.49
CA GLY A 276 -2.88 26.00 -16.86
C GLY A 276 -3.68 25.45 -18.04
N LEU A 277 -2.98 24.92 -19.04
CA LEU A 277 -3.62 24.24 -20.18
C LEU A 277 -4.40 22.99 -19.72
N ILE A 278 -3.85 22.18 -18.82
CA ILE A 278 -4.55 21.02 -18.26
C ILE A 278 -5.84 21.47 -17.56
N GLU A 279 -5.77 22.52 -16.74
CA GLU A 279 -6.95 23.04 -16.06
C GLU A 279 -8.03 23.54 -17.04
N GLU A 280 -7.63 24.21 -18.12
CA GLU A 280 -8.54 24.67 -19.18
C GLU A 280 -9.18 23.49 -19.92
N LEU A 281 -8.38 22.51 -20.34
CA LEU A 281 -8.88 21.33 -21.05
C LEU A 281 -9.84 20.51 -20.17
N MET A 282 -9.53 20.33 -18.89
CA MET A 282 -10.41 19.63 -17.97
C MET A 282 -11.71 20.42 -17.66
N LYS A 283 -11.72 21.75 -17.79
CA LYS A 283 -12.94 22.56 -17.70
C LYS A 283 -13.80 22.48 -18.96
N ASN A 284 -13.15 22.40 -20.11
CA ASN A 284 -13.80 22.36 -21.43
C ASN A 284 -14.23 20.94 -21.84
N GLU A 285 -13.69 19.91 -21.19
CA GLU A 285 -14.16 18.53 -21.32
C GLU A 285 -15.61 18.47 -20.83
N LYS A 286 -16.55 18.58 -21.77
CA LYS A 286 -17.93 18.17 -21.53
C LYS A 286 -17.85 16.69 -21.19
N GLY A 287 -18.12 16.33 -19.94
CA GLY A 287 -18.16 14.93 -19.52
C GLY A 287 -18.99 14.15 -20.53
N GLU A 288 -18.46 13.02 -21.01
CA GLU A 288 -19.22 12.15 -21.91
C GLU A 288 -20.56 11.81 -21.27
N GLU A 289 -21.60 11.56 -22.09
CA GLU A 289 -22.83 10.98 -21.59
C GLU A 289 -22.47 9.72 -20.80
N ALA A 290 -22.88 9.67 -19.54
CA ALA A 290 -22.48 8.57 -18.68
C ALA A 290 -23.24 7.31 -19.10
N ILE A 291 -22.53 6.40 -19.76
CA ILE A 291 -23.08 5.14 -20.26
C ILE A 291 -23.35 4.20 -19.08
N PRO A 292 -24.61 3.89 -18.76
CA PRO A 292 -24.93 3.02 -17.63
C PRO A 292 -24.49 1.58 -17.91
N ILE A 293 -23.83 0.96 -16.92
CA ILE A 293 -23.31 -0.40 -17.01
C ILE A 293 -24.32 -1.36 -16.39
N LEU A 294 -24.89 -2.25 -17.21
CA LEU A 294 -25.74 -3.36 -16.74
C LEU A 294 -24.91 -4.38 -15.94
N LEU A 295 -25.37 -4.70 -14.73
CA LEU A 295 -24.75 -5.69 -13.86
C LEU A 295 -25.26 -7.10 -14.16
N LYS A 296 -24.49 -7.89 -14.89
CA LYS A 296 -24.82 -9.30 -15.16
C LYS A 296 -24.61 -10.16 -13.91
N PRO A 297 -25.41 -11.22 -13.69
CA PRO A 297 -26.47 -11.76 -14.54
C PRO A 297 -27.84 -11.07 -14.38
N THR A 298 -27.93 -9.95 -13.65
CA THR A 298 -29.20 -9.20 -13.63
C THR A 298 -29.52 -8.66 -15.02
N GLN A 299 -30.80 -8.39 -15.26
CA GLN A 299 -31.29 -7.81 -16.52
C GLN A 299 -31.77 -6.37 -16.35
N THR A 300 -31.82 -5.88 -15.12
CA THR A 300 -32.49 -4.63 -14.76
C THR A 300 -31.66 -3.71 -13.88
N LEU A 301 -30.48 -4.10 -13.37
CA LEU A 301 -29.68 -3.26 -12.47
C LEU A 301 -28.50 -2.61 -13.17
N TYR A 302 -28.45 -1.29 -13.15
CA TYR A 302 -27.45 -0.48 -13.83
C TYR A 302 -26.68 0.39 -12.84
N ILE A 303 -25.39 0.61 -13.11
CA ILE A 303 -24.56 1.59 -12.41
C ILE A 303 -24.11 2.65 -13.42
N SER A 304 -24.20 3.92 -13.06
CA SER A 304 -23.62 5.00 -13.85
C SER A 304 -23.00 6.08 -12.95
N SER A 305 -22.27 7.01 -13.56
CA SER A 305 -21.98 8.28 -12.91
C SER A 305 -23.26 9.13 -12.82
N SER A 306 -23.30 10.03 -11.84
CA SER A 306 -24.35 11.04 -11.72
C SER A 306 -24.25 12.18 -12.75
N GLN A 307 -23.12 12.32 -13.44
CA GLN A 307 -22.91 13.37 -14.43
C GLN A 307 -23.47 12.94 -15.78
N ASN A 308 -24.25 13.80 -16.44
CA ASN A 308 -24.74 13.61 -17.82
C ASN A 308 -25.38 12.24 -18.08
N VAL A 309 -26.18 11.74 -17.13
CA VAL A 309 -26.94 10.49 -17.28
C VAL A 309 -28.41 10.80 -17.53
N ASP A 310 -29.00 10.18 -18.55
CA ASP A 310 -30.45 10.20 -18.74
C ASP A 310 -31.10 9.20 -17.77
N ILE A 311 -31.78 9.76 -16.76
CA ILE A 311 -32.46 8.99 -15.71
C ILE A 311 -33.90 8.63 -16.06
N GLU A 312 -34.51 9.24 -17.08
CA GLU A 312 -35.95 9.08 -17.34
C GLU A 312 -36.30 7.72 -17.95
N GLN A 313 -35.32 7.02 -18.52
CA GLN A 313 -35.46 5.67 -19.06
C GLN A 313 -35.51 4.55 -17.98
N TYR A 314 -35.40 4.90 -16.70
CA TYR A 314 -35.34 3.96 -15.58
C TYR A 314 -36.58 4.07 -14.70
N ASP A 315 -37.03 2.93 -14.17
CA ASP A 315 -38.24 2.86 -13.33
C ASP A 315 -37.95 3.22 -11.88
N ALA A 316 -36.72 3.01 -11.41
CA ALA A 316 -36.29 3.34 -10.06
C ALA A 316 -34.84 3.85 -10.04
N ILE A 317 -34.57 4.87 -9.21
CA ILE A 317 -33.26 5.51 -9.10
C ILE A 317 -32.76 5.47 -7.67
N VAL A 318 -31.49 5.10 -7.48
CA VAL A 318 -30.76 5.26 -6.22
C VAL A 318 -29.57 6.18 -6.47
N SER A 319 -29.65 7.43 -6.01
CA SER A 319 -28.56 8.39 -6.16
C SER A 319 -27.66 8.41 -4.93
N CYS A 320 -26.37 8.13 -5.08
CA CYS A 320 -25.38 8.24 -4.01
C CYS A 320 -24.75 9.65 -3.93
N THR A 321 -25.47 10.69 -4.36
CA THR A 321 -24.99 12.07 -4.44
C THR A 321 -25.49 12.94 -3.29
N PRO A 322 -24.74 13.99 -2.90
CA PRO A 322 -25.22 14.94 -1.89
C PRO A 322 -26.37 15.81 -2.42
N ASP A 323 -26.34 16.14 -3.71
CA ASP A 323 -27.35 16.94 -4.40
C ASP A 323 -28.26 16.08 -5.28
N GLN A 324 -29.46 16.56 -5.60
CA GLN A 324 -30.37 15.85 -6.50
C GLN A 324 -29.81 15.79 -7.93
N LEU A 325 -30.10 14.70 -8.63
CA LEU A 325 -29.72 14.56 -10.03
C LEU A 325 -30.46 15.57 -10.90
N THR A 326 -29.78 16.08 -11.92
CA THR A 326 -30.40 16.97 -12.91
C THR A 326 -31.29 16.15 -13.83
N THR A 327 -32.49 16.66 -14.11
CA THR A 327 -33.47 16.00 -14.99
C THR A 327 -34.33 17.04 -15.70
N THR A 328 -34.79 16.70 -16.90
CA THR A 328 -35.77 17.48 -17.66
C THR A 328 -37.15 17.49 -17.00
N ASN A 329 -37.44 16.53 -16.11
CA ASN A 329 -38.68 16.46 -15.35
C ASN A 329 -38.42 16.55 -13.82
N PRO A 330 -38.54 17.75 -13.21
CA PRO A 330 -38.29 17.96 -11.78
C PRO A 330 -39.19 17.15 -10.83
N ASP A 331 -40.33 16.65 -11.31
CA ASP A 331 -41.21 15.84 -10.48
C ASP A 331 -40.75 14.38 -10.39
N PHE A 332 -39.92 13.92 -11.32
CA PHE A 332 -39.35 12.57 -11.33
C PHE A 332 -38.50 12.31 -10.08
N VAL A 333 -37.69 13.29 -9.65
CA VAL A 333 -36.86 13.20 -8.43
C VAL A 333 -37.65 13.38 -7.13
N LYS A 334 -38.95 13.69 -7.20
CA LYS A 334 -39.87 13.77 -6.04
C LYS A 334 -40.74 12.53 -5.90
N THR A 335 -40.65 11.59 -6.84
CA THR A 335 -41.44 10.36 -6.82
C THR A 335 -40.96 9.39 -5.74
N LYS A 336 -41.81 8.42 -5.37
CA LYS A 336 -41.43 7.32 -4.48
C LYS A 336 -40.44 6.34 -5.11
N THR A 337 -40.19 6.43 -6.42
CA THR A 337 -39.23 5.60 -7.14
C THR A 337 -37.82 6.21 -7.20
N TYR A 338 -37.62 7.37 -6.56
CA TYR A 338 -36.32 8.01 -6.41
C TYR A 338 -35.84 7.97 -4.95
N LEU A 339 -34.65 7.41 -4.71
CA LEU A 339 -33.98 7.41 -3.41
C LEU A 339 -32.68 8.20 -3.48
N GLN A 340 -32.57 9.23 -2.65
CA GLN A 340 -31.33 9.97 -2.45
C GLN A 340 -30.59 9.45 -1.21
N LEU A 341 -29.38 8.95 -1.41
CA LEU A 341 -28.42 8.60 -0.36
C LEU A 341 -27.39 9.72 -0.27
N ASN A 342 -27.60 10.65 0.67
CA ASN A 342 -26.79 11.86 0.82
C ASN A 342 -25.34 11.51 1.23
N CYS A 343 -24.49 11.26 0.23
CA CYS A 343 -23.12 10.82 0.42
C CYS A 343 -22.14 11.82 -0.19
N THR A 344 -21.11 12.18 0.57
CA THR A 344 -19.96 12.93 0.03
C THR A 344 -19.05 12.00 -0.79
N THR A 345 -17.93 12.48 -1.33
CA THR A 345 -16.98 11.65 -2.08
C THR A 345 -15.86 11.07 -1.19
N GLY A 346 -15.20 10.01 -1.65
CA GLY A 346 -14.03 9.43 -0.99
C GLY A 346 -14.35 8.77 0.36
N LYS A 347 -13.39 8.80 1.30
CA LYS A 347 -13.50 8.09 2.60
C LYS A 347 -14.69 8.55 3.45
N LEU A 348 -15.02 9.84 3.41
CA LEU A 348 -16.19 10.38 4.11
C LEU A 348 -17.48 9.84 3.46
N GLY A 349 -17.54 9.85 2.13
CA GLY A 349 -18.61 9.21 1.36
C GLY A 349 -18.87 7.76 1.72
N SER A 350 -17.80 6.96 1.85
CA SER A 350 -17.93 5.56 2.28
C SER A 350 -18.56 5.43 3.66
N ARG A 351 -18.26 6.33 4.60
CA ARG A 351 -18.85 6.35 5.94
C ARG A 351 -20.32 6.78 5.87
N ASP A 352 -20.61 7.84 5.12
CA ASP A 352 -21.97 8.35 4.93
C ASP A 352 -22.85 7.25 4.32
N LEU A 353 -22.36 6.53 3.31
CA LEU A 353 -23.05 5.39 2.70
C LEU A 353 -23.51 4.37 3.74
N ARG A 354 -22.66 4.00 4.71
CA ARG A 354 -23.05 3.07 5.80
C ARG A 354 -24.32 3.52 6.53
N THR A 355 -24.40 4.82 6.82
CA THR A 355 -25.56 5.39 7.53
C THR A 355 -26.78 5.53 6.63
N GLN A 356 -26.58 5.80 5.33
CA GLN A 356 -27.67 6.00 4.38
C GLN A 356 -28.28 4.69 3.88
N LEU A 357 -27.52 3.57 3.85
CA LEU A 357 -28.01 2.25 3.41
C LEU A 357 -29.24 1.75 4.20
N VAL A 358 -29.50 2.27 5.40
CA VAL A 358 -30.70 1.95 6.20
C VAL A 358 -32.01 2.37 5.53
N HIS A 359 -31.96 3.27 4.54
CA HIS A 359 -33.14 3.73 3.80
C HIS A 359 -33.52 2.79 2.63
N LEU A 360 -32.61 1.91 2.19
CA LEU A 360 -32.88 0.98 1.08
C LEU A 360 -34.08 0.04 1.36
N PRO A 361 -34.26 -0.56 2.55
CA PRO A 361 -35.42 -1.40 2.81
C PRO A 361 -36.75 -0.70 2.65
N THR A 362 -36.93 0.47 3.27
CA THR A 362 -38.15 1.26 3.14
C THR A 362 -38.39 1.69 1.70
N PHE A 363 -37.33 2.02 0.95
CA PHE A 363 -37.44 2.32 -0.48
C PHE A 363 -37.97 1.13 -1.29
N PHE A 364 -37.36 -0.06 -1.13
CA PHE A 364 -37.78 -1.27 -1.85
C PHE A 364 -39.22 -1.67 -1.53
N GLU A 365 -39.71 -1.44 -0.31
CA GLU A 365 -41.11 -1.69 0.05
C GLU A 365 -42.11 -0.81 -0.72
N THR A 366 -41.69 0.36 -1.19
CA THR A 366 -42.54 1.25 -2.01
C THR A 366 -42.57 0.86 -3.49
N LEU A 367 -41.62 0.03 -3.94
CA LEU A 367 -41.52 -0.38 -5.34
C LEU A 367 -42.54 -1.48 -5.69
N PRO A 368 -42.98 -1.57 -6.96
CA PRO A 368 -43.83 -2.65 -7.44
C PRO A 368 -43.17 -4.03 -7.24
N ILE A 369 -43.97 -5.10 -7.20
CA ILE A 369 -43.47 -6.48 -7.05
C ILE A 369 -42.52 -6.84 -8.20
N GLU A 370 -42.89 -6.46 -9.43
CA GLU A 370 -42.04 -6.55 -10.60
C GLU A 370 -41.37 -5.20 -10.81
N ILE A 371 -40.11 -5.10 -10.39
CA ILE A 371 -39.32 -3.88 -10.55
C ILE A 371 -38.75 -3.89 -11.97
N GLY A 372 -38.96 -2.80 -12.70
CA GLY A 372 -38.31 -2.56 -13.98
C GLY A 372 -36.82 -2.21 -13.82
N ASN A 373 -36.31 -1.32 -14.67
CA ASN A 373 -34.91 -0.94 -14.68
C ASN A 373 -34.57 -0.05 -13.47
N ILE A 374 -33.57 -0.46 -12.69
CA ILE A 374 -33.02 0.26 -11.55
C ILE A 374 -31.68 0.85 -11.94
N LEU A 375 -31.51 2.16 -11.78
CA LEU A 375 -30.23 2.85 -11.96
C LEU A 375 -29.66 3.29 -10.61
N ILE A 376 -28.36 3.05 -10.39
CA ILE A 376 -27.62 3.57 -9.25
C ILE A 376 -26.57 4.56 -9.74
N CYS A 377 -26.61 5.79 -9.21
CA CYS A 377 -25.72 6.86 -9.63
C CYS A 377 -24.61 7.11 -8.60
N ASP A 378 -23.36 7.12 -9.05
CA ASP A 378 -22.20 7.45 -8.23
C ASP A 378 -21.93 8.96 -8.23
N PRO A 379 -21.49 9.56 -7.11
CA PRO A 379 -21.13 10.98 -7.08
C PRO A 379 -19.85 11.31 -7.85
N THR A 380 -19.03 10.32 -8.19
CA THR A 380 -17.80 10.54 -8.94
C THR A 380 -18.00 10.29 -10.44
N PRO A 381 -17.26 11.01 -11.31
CA PRO A 381 -17.24 10.72 -12.76
C PRO A 381 -16.86 9.27 -13.07
N ALA A 382 -16.00 8.67 -12.25
CA ALA A 382 -15.51 7.31 -12.43
C ALA A 382 -16.59 6.22 -12.22
N GLY A 383 -17.70 6.53 -11.55
CA GLY A 383 -18.85 5.61 -11.47
C GLY A 383 -18.62 4.32 -10.68
N ASN A 384 -17.55 4.22 -9.87
CA ASN A 384 -17.00 2.92 -9.48
C ASN A 384 -16.79 2.68 -7.97
N ASP A 385 -17.27 3.56 -7.09
CA ASP A 385 -17.07 3.42 -5.64
C ASP A 385 -18.38 3.23 -4.86
N LEU A 386 -19.11 4.30 -4.57
CA LEU A 386 -20.27 4.27 -3.67
C LEU A 386 -21.47 3.57 -4.30
N ALA A 387 -21.73 3.83 -5.59
CA ALA A 387 -22.79 3.16 -6.33
C ALA A 387 -22.55 1.65 -6.40
N VAL A 388 -21.29 1.22 -6.51
CA VAL A 388 -20.92 -0.20 -6.43
C VAL A 388 -21.20 -0.78 -5.05
N GLY A 389 -20.98 -0.01 -3.99
CA GLY A 389 -21.35 -0.40 -2.63
C GLY A 389 -22.87 -0.59 -2.46
N ALA A 390 -23.68 0.36 -2.94
CA ALA A 390 -25.14 0.27 -2.90
C ALA A 390 -25.67 -0.89 -3.77
N ALA A 391 -25.13 -1.06 -4.99
CA ALA A 391 -25.43 -2.19 -5.86
C ALA A 391 -25.16 -3.52 -5.16
N LEU A 392 -24.03 -3.65 -4.47
CA LEU A 392 -23.66 -4.87 -3.76
C LEU A 392 -24.68 -5.22 -2.66
N VAL A 393 -25.17 -4.22 -1.94
CA VAL A 393 -26.24 -4.40 -0.94
C VAL A 393 -27.52 -4.89 -1.61
N ILE A 394 -27.92 -4.30 -2.74
CA ILE A 394 -29.09 -4.73 -3.51
C ILE A 394 -28.93 -6.18 -4.00
N LEU A 395 -27.75 -6.52 -4.52
CA LEU A 395 -27.42 -7.89 -4.95
C LEU A 395 -27.45 -8.90 -3.80
N CYS A 396 -27.11 -8.49 -2.58
CA CYS A 396 -27.11 -9.37 -1.42
C CYS A 396 -28.49 -9.55 -0.80
N LEU A 397 -29.30 -8.48 -0.74
CA LEU A 397 -30.59 -8.47 -0.05
C LEU A 397 -31.77 -8.78 -0.95
N TYR A 398 -31.80 -8.27 -2.19
CA TYR A 398 -33.01 -8.26 -3.02
C TYR A 398 -32.89 -9.10 -4.29
N THR A 399 -31.76 -9.77 -4.51
CA THR A 399 -31.47 -10.49 -5.76
C THR A 399 -31.31 -11.98 -5.53
N ASP A 400 -32.03 -12.79 -6.32
CA ASP A 400 -31.89 -14.24 -6.29
C ASP A 400 -30.62 -14.73 -7.01
N ASP A 401 -30.42 -16.05 -7.10
CA ASP A 401 -29.20 -16.61 -7.72
C ASP A 401 -29.23 -16.58 -9.25
N ASN A 402 -30.38 -16.28 -9.86
CA ASN A 402 -30.55 -16.11 -11.31
C ASN A 402 -30.44 -14.64 -11.74
N GLY A 403 -30.28 -13.71 -10.79
CA GLY A 403 -30.18 -12.27 -11.07
C GLY A 403 -31.53 -11.55 -11.12
N LYS A 404 -32.63 -12.18 -10.69
CA LYS A 404 -33.94 -11.52 -10.58
C LYS A 404 -34.01 -10.70 -9.30
N ILE A 405 -34.43 -9.45 -9.41
CA ILE A 405 -34.59 -8.51 -8.29
C ILE A 405 -36.06 -8.49 -7.85
N SER A 406 -36.29 -8.53 -6.53
CA SER A 406 -37.60 -8.42 -5.91
C SER A 406 -37.70 -7.21 -4.99
N ASN A 407 -38.90 -6.70 -4.79
CA ASN A 407 -39.17 -5.62 -3.83
C ASN A 407 -39.11 -6.06 -2.36
N ARG A 408 -38.96 -7.35 -2.10
CA ARG A 408 -38.78 -7.93 -0.76
C ARG A 408 -37.39 -8.54 -0.59
N PRO A 409 -36.84 -8.51 0.64
CA PRO A 409 -35.57 -9.18 0.91
C PRO A 409 -35.67 -10.69 0.70
N VAL A 410 -34.69 -11.27 0.03
CA VAL A 410 -34.53 -12.71 -0.10
C VAL A 410 -33.94 -13.26 1.19
N ARG A 411 -34.71 -14.10 1.90
CA ARG A 411 -34.24 -14.72 3.15
C ARG A 411 -33.08 -15.69 2.87
N ARG A 412 -31.86 -15.29 3.24
CA ARG A 412 -30.65 -16.11 3.13
C ARG A 412 -29.62 -15.68 4.18
N LYS A 413 -28.72 -16.60 4.52
CA LYS A 413 -27.55 -16.26 5.34
C LYS A 413 -26.59 -15.40 4.52
N ILE A 414 -26.28 -14.21 5.00
CA ILE A 414 -25.31 -13.31 4.39
C ILE A 414 -24.02 -13.40 5.19
N ASP A 415 -22.96 -13.87 4.54
CA ASP A 415 -21.62 -13.92 5.12
C ASP A 415 -20.60 -13.31 4.15
N LYS A 416 -19.34 -13.21 4.60
CA LYS A 416 -18.24 -12.64 3.81
C LYS A 416 -18.02 -13.39 2.49
N THR A 417 -18.33 -14.68 2.42
CA THR A 417 -18.17 -15.48 1.22
C THR A 417 -19.26 -15.13 0.21
N PHE A 418 -20.51 -15.06 0.65
CA PHE A 418 -21.64 -14.67 -0.18
C PHE A 418 -21.49 -13.24 -0.71
N ILE A 419 -21.06 -12.29 0.13
CA ILE A 419 -20.81 -10.91 -0.30
C ILE A 419 -19.71 -10.85 -1.37
N LYS A 420 -18.63 -11.64 -1.21
CA LYS A 420 -17.59 -11.75 -2.24
C LYS A 420 -18.15 -12.31 -3.54
N GLN A 421 -18.98 -13.35 -3.47
CA GLN A 421 -19.65 -13.93 -4.64
C GLN A 421 -20.52 -12.90 -5.36
N ARG A 422 -21.31 -12.08 -4.65
CA ARG A 422 -22.11 -11.02 -5.29
C ARG A 422 -21.26 -9.88 -5.83
N LEU A 423 -20.12 -9.59 -5.21
CA LEU A 423 -19.16 -8.62 -5.74
C LEU A 423 -18.53 -9.09 -7.06
N THR A 424 -18.37 -10.41 -7.28
CA THR A 424 -17.85 -10.90 -8.56
C THR A 424 -18.79 -10.61 -9.72
N TRP A 425 -20.11 -10.57 -9.50
CA TRP A 425 -21.09 -10.20 -10.53
C TRP A 425 -20.86 -8.77 -11.04
N ILE A 426 -20.54 -7.86 -10.12
CA ILE A 426 -20.23 -6.47 -10.46
C ILE A 426 -18.90 -6.39 -11.23
N THR A 427 -17.84 -6.98 -10.68
CA THR A 427 -16.49 -6.82 -11.25
C THR A 427 -16.27 -7.60 -12.54
N THR A 428 -17.11 -8.61 -12.82
CA THR A 428 -17.12 -9.31 -14.12
C THR A 428 -17.95 -8.59 -15.18
N SER A 429 -18.92 -7.76 -14.77
CA SER A 429 -19.67 -6.89 -15.68
C SER A 429 -18.79 -5.78 -16.25
N SER A 430 -17.97 -5.15 -15.40
CA SER A 430 -16.92 -4.23 -15.82
C SER A 430 -15.74 -4.24 -14.85
N PRO A 431 -14.48 -4.31 -15.33
CA PRO A 431 -13.29 -4.25 -14.48
C PRO A 431 -13.12 -2.89 -13.79
N LEU A 432 -13.78 -1.85 -14.32
CA LEU A 432 -13.77 -0.50 -13.75
C LEU A 432 -14.57 -0.42 -12.45
N LEU A 433 -15.60 -1.26 -12.27
CA LEU A 433 -16.49 -1.26 -11.11
C LEU A 433 -15.87 -2.00 -9.92
N ASN A 434 -14.94 -1.34 -9.25
CA ASN A 434 -14.23 -1.90 -8.09
C ASN A 434 -14.24 -0.94 -6.91
N PRO A 435 -15.04 -1.22 -5.86
CA PRO A 435 -15.23 -0.28 -4.76
C PRO A 435 -13.98 -0.19 -3.90
N SER A 436 -13.81 0.98 -3.27
CA SER A 436 -12.74 1.23 -2.33
C SER A 436 -12.82 0.30 -1.13
N ARG A 437 -11.68 0.12 -0.44
CA ARG A 437 -11.64 -0.67 0.81
C ARG A 437 -12.58 -0.10 1.87
N ALA A 438 -12.69 1.24 1.93
CA ALA A 438 -13.55 1.92 2.89
C ALA A 438 -15.03 1.63 2.59
N THR A 439 -15.45 1.73 1.33
CA THR A 439 -16.82 1.43 0.90
C THR A 439 -17.22 0.00 1.23
N LEU A 440 -16.35 -0.98 0.97
CA LEU A 440 -16.66 -2.36 1.34
C LEU A 440 -16.66 -2.63 2.83
N GLN A 441 -15.84 -1.93 3.62
CA GLN A 441 -15.93 -2.03 5.08
C GLN A 441 -17.30 -1.54 5.55
N SER A 442 -17.80 -0.44 4.99
CA SER A 442 -19.14 0.08 5.26
C SER A 442 -20.25 -0.89 4.86
N VAL A 443 -20.20 -1.46 3.64
CA VAL A 443 -21.17 -2.46 3.18
C VAL A 443 -21.15 -3.71 4.05
N ASN A 444 -19.97 -4.24 4.38
CA ASN A 444 -19.87 -5.41 5.26
C ASN A 444 -20.45 -5.12 6.65
N ALA A 445 -20.19 -3.93 7.21
CA ALA A 445 -20.71 -3.56 8.51
C ALA A 445 -22.23 -3.35 8.52
N PHE A 446 -22.83 -2.99 7.38
CA PHE A 446 -24.27 -2.91 7.21
C PHE A 446 -24.92 -4.29 7.04
N LEU A 447 -24.34 -5.15 6.18
CA LEU A 447 -24.88 -6.48 5.86
C LEU A 447 -24.64 -7.52 6.96
N MET A 448 -23.59 -7.34 7.76
CA MET A 448 -23.21 -8.24 8.85
C MET A 448 -22.97 -7.42 10.13
N PRO A 449 -24.02 -6.84 10.75
CA PRO A 449 -23.88 -6.08 11.98
C PRO A 449 -23.44 -7.02 13.12
N ASP A 450 -22.39 -6.63 13.85
CA ASP A 450 -21.94 -7.36 15.04
C ASP A 450 -23.03 -7.29 16.12
N LEU A 451 -23.63 -8.45 16.45
CA LEU A 451 -24.64 -8.57 17.51
C LEU A 451 -24.11 -8.19 18.91
N SER A 452 -22.79 -8.12 19.08
CA SER A 452 -22.13 -7.69 20.33
C SER A 452 -21.95 -6.18 20.47
N ALA A 453 -22.22 -5.40 19.41
CA ALA A 453 -21.99 -3.95 19.36
C ALA A 453 -23.27 -3.10 19.50
N SER A 454 -24.41 -3.70 19.90
CA SER A 454 -25.62 -2.93 20.21
C SER A 454 -25.47 -2.20 21.55
N VAL A 455 -24.94 -0.98 21.48
CA VAL A 455 -25.07 0.04 22.52
C VAL A 455 -26.56 0.26 22.82
N LYS A 456 -26.91 0.37 24.10
CA LYS A 456 -28.28 0.61 24.60
C LYS A 456 -28.93 1.82 23.88
N PRO A 457 -30.22 1.76 23.51
CA PRO A 457 -30.94 2.94 23.03
C PRO A 457 -31.14 3.97 24.17
N PRO A 458 -31.20 5.27 23.87
CA PRO A 458 -31.70 6.26 24.81
C PRO A 458 -33.18 6.00 25.09
N LEU A 459 -33.57 6.16 26.35
CA LEU A 459 -34.95 6.10 26.82
C LEU A 459 -35.76 7.21 26.12
N ASP A 460 -36.73 6.84 25.27
CA ASP A 460 -38.14 7.27 25.36
C ASP A 460 -38.97 6.83 24.14
N MET A 461 -40.19 6.35 24.44
CA MET A 461 -41.38 6.12 23.57
C MET A 461 -41.57 4.73 22.88
N PRO A 462 -42.84 4.31 22.68
CA PRO A 462 -43.34 3.05 23.23
C PRO A 462 -43.25 1.83 22.30
N THR A 463 -43.05 0.69 22.94
CA THR A 463 -42.89 -0.65 22.39
C THR A 463 -44.17 -1.16 21.71
N THR A 464 -44.07 -1.58 20.45
CA THR A 464 -44.99 -2.57 19.87
C THR A 464 -44.17 -3.81 19.54
N GLU A 465 -44.47 -4.91 20.24
CA GLU A 465 -43.77 -6.19 20.18
C GLU A 465 -43.91 -6.90 18.83
N LEU A 466 -42.83 -7.52 18.34
CA LEU A 466 -42.92 -8.66 17.43
C LEU A 466 -42.07 -9.81 17.98
N LEU A 467 -42.80 -10.89 18.30
CA LEU A 467 -42.40 -12.11 18.99
C LEU A 467 -41.52 -13.01 18.11
N PHE A 468 -40.41 -13.51 18.66
CA PHE A 468 -39.83 -14.80 18.26
C PHE A 468 -39.95 -15.77 19.44
N ARG A 469 -40.85 -16.74 19.28
CA ARG A 469 -41.06 -17.84 20.22
C ARG A 469 -40.62 -19.13 19.53
N THR A 470 -39.66 -19.85 20.11
CA THR A 470 -39.41 -21.27 19.81
C THR A 470 -39.16 -22.05 21.11
N PRO A 471 -39.49 -23.35 21.15
CA PRO A 471 -39.82 -24.06 22.38
C PRO A 471 -38.64 -24.86 22.97
N THR A 472 -38.55 -24.87 24.30
CA THR A 472 -37.77 -25.83 25.11
C THR A 472 -38.59 -27.11 25.36
N PRO A 473 -37.94 -28.28 25.51
CA PRO A 473 -37.77 -28.88 26.85
C PRO A 473 -36.52 -29.83 26.97
N PRO A 474 -36.34 -30.59 28.07
CA PRO A 474 -36.25 -30.19 29.47
C PRO A 474 -34.93 -30.64 30.15
N ILE A 475 -34.73 -30.11 31.37
CA ILE A 475 -33.57 -30.32 32.27
C ILE A 475 -33.66 -31.67 32.99
N LEU A 476 -32.52 -32.33 33.20
CA LEU A 476 -32.35 -33.39 34.20
C LEU A 476 -31.01 -33.20 34.95
N ASN A 477 -31.11 -33.16 36.27
CA ASN A 477 -30.03 -33.00 37.26
C ASN A 477 -29.07 -34.21 37.27
N GLY A 478 -27.79 -33.97 37.61
CA GLY A 478 -26.83 -35.04 37.86
C GLY A 478 -25.48 -34.58 38.40
N SER A 479 -25.41 -34.49 39.73
CA SER A 479 -24.27 -34.70 40.66
C SER A 479 -22.81 -34.75 40.15
N LEU A 480 -21.97 -33.90 40.75
CA LEU A 480 -20.50 -33.94 40.72
C LEU A 480 -19.96 -34.83 41.85
N LEU A 481 -19.08 -35.79 41.55
CA LEU A 481 -18.12 -36.36 42.50
C LEU A 481 -16.80 -36.76 41.80
N ASN A 482 -15.70 -36.28 42.42
CA ASN A 482 -14.34 -36.82 42.52
C ASN A 482 -13.42 -36.99 41.29
N GLY A 483 -12.26 -36.33 41.38
CA GLY A 483 -11.01 -37.08 41.63
C GLY A 483 -9.84 -36.86 40.65
N ASN A 484 -8.76 -36.29 41.19
CA ASN A 484 -7.33 -36.55 40.88
C ASN A 484 -6.60 -35.77 39.76
N THR A 485 -5.84 -34.78 40.24
CA THR A 485 -4.42 -34.43 39.94
C THR A 485 -3.50 -35.62 39.61
N PRO A 486 -2.32 -35.45 38.93
CA PRO A 486 -1.32 -34.45 39.31
C PRO A 486 -0.47 -33.75 38.23
N SER A 487 -0.01 -32.58 38.68
CA SER A 487 1.09 -31.74 38.19
C SER A 487 2.45 -32.36 38.54
N ALA A 488 3.44 -32.19 37.66
CA ALA A 488 4.86 -32.38 37.96
C ALA A 488 5.58 -31.04 37.76
N ALA A 489 6.10 -30.52 38.87
CA ALA A 489 6.98 -29.36 38.94
C ALA A 489 8.43 -29.78 38.67
N TYR A 490 9.21 -28.88 38.07
CA TYR A 490 10.65 -28.80 38.38
C TYR A 490 11.03 -27.35 38.67
N THR A 491 11.57 -27.20 39.87
CA THR A 491 12.13 -26.03 40.51
C THR A 491 13.44 -25.59 39.85
N SER A 492 13.67 -24.29 39.77
CA SER A 492 15.03 -23.74 39.70
C SER A 492 15.19 -22.57 40.67
N THR A 493 16.38 -22.52 41.22
CA THR A 493 16.78 -22.01 42.52
C THR A 493 17.06 -20.51 42.48
N SER A 494 16.44 -19.76 43.40
CA SER A 494 16.72 -18.34 43.63
C SER A 494 18.08 -18.14 44.31
N ARG A 495 19.04 -17.58 43.58
CA ARG A 495 20.13 -16.79 44.18
C ARG A 495 19.80 -15.31 43.97
N ARG A 496 19.51 -14.61 45.07
CA ARG A 496 19.36 -13.16 45.13
C ARG A 496 20.65 -12.48 44.65
N SER A 497 20.62 -11.86 43.47
CA SER A 497 21.50 -10.74 43.13
C SER A 497 20.65 -9.47 43.13
N ALA A 498 21.06 -8.47 43.90
CA ALA A 498 20.37 -7.20 44.04
C ALA A 498 20.10 -6.55 42.66
N LYS A 499 18.86 -6.10 42.43
CA LYS A 499 18.48 -5.29 41.26
C LYS A 499 19.27 -3.96 41.31
N PRO A 500 19.95 -3.53 40.24
CA PRO A 500 20.48 -2.17 40.14
C PRO A 500 19.32 -1.17 40.09
N THR A 501 19.53 -0.01 40.71
CA THR A 501 18.54 1.02 41.04
C THR A 501 18.15 1.91 39.85
N ASN A 502 16.91 2.42 39.85
CA ASN A 502 16.34 3.42 38.92
C ASN A 502 17.18 4.73 38.74
N THR A 503 18.28 4.90 39.49
CA THR A 503 19.10 6.11 39.59
C THR A 503 20.13 6.25 38.46
N SER A 504 20.48 5.16 37.77
CA SER A 504 21.59 5.13 36.81
C SER A 504 21.28 5.81 35.47
N THR A 505 20.05 5.68 34.94
CA THR A 505 19.69 6.22 33.61
C THR A 505 19.56 7.74 33.58
N ASN A 506 18.99 8.34 34.63
CA ASN A 506 18.91 9.81 34.75
C ASN A 506 20.30 10.44 34.86
N THR A 507 21.17 9.84 35.68
CA THR A 507 22.58 10.24 35.84
C THR A 507 23.34 10.10 34.52
N LEU A 508 23.14 8.98 33.82
CA LEU A 508 23.72 8.73 32.51
C LEU A 508 23.32 9.80 31.49
N PHE A 509 22.02 10.12 31.39
CA PHE A 509 21.52 11.13 30.45
C PHE A 509 22.13 12.51 30.73
N HIS A 510 22.21 12.90 32.00
CA HIS A 510 22.86 14.15 32.38
C HIS A 510 24.36 14.15 32.06
N ASN A 511 25.05 13.03 32.26
CA ASN A 511 26.49 12.92 31.97
C ASN A 511 26.83 12.88 30.47
N LEU A 512 25.85 12.62 29.60
CA LEU A 512 26.02 12.77 28.15
C LEU A 512 26.10 14.23 27.73
N GLN A 513 25.44 15.13 28.46
CA GLN A 513 25.39 16.57 28.16
C GLN A 513 26.76 17.22 28.40
N ASN A 514 27.22 17.99 27.42
CA ASN A 514 28.59 18.49 27.41
C ASN A 514 28.75 19.79 26.62
N GLU A 515 27.81 20.72 26.82
CA GLU A 515 27.67 21.97 26.05
C GLU A 515 28.96 22.78 25.91
N HIS A 516 29.87 22.71 26.88
CA HIS A 516 31.14 23.45 26.88
C HIS A 516 32.40 22.59 26.67
N ASN A 517 32.29 21.28 26.50
CA ASN A 517 33.44 20.39 26.26
C ASN A 517 33.05 19.22 25.33
N PRO A 518 33.19 19.38 24.01
CA PRO A 518 32.78 18.37 23.02
C PRO A 518 33.43 17.00 23.25
N TRP A 519 32.68 15.94 22.99
CA TRP A 519 33.18 14.57 22.99
C TRP A 519 34.07 14.40 21.77
N THR A 520 35.31 13.99 21.95
CA THR A 520 36.10 13.48 20.82
C THR A 520 35.65 12.06 20.53
N PHE A 521 35.38 11.75 19.26
CA PHE A 521 34.93 10.41 18.88
C PHE A 521 35.73 9.82 17.73
N THR A 522 35.84 8.50 17.76
CA THR A 522 36.31 7.68 16.64
C THR A 522 35.27 6.63 16.32
N ARG A 523 34.84 6.56 15.05
CA ARG A 523 33.88 5.59 14.55
C ARG A 523 34.54 4.68 13.52
N THR A 524 34.47 3.38 13.72
CA THR A 524 34.83 2.39 12.69
C THR A 524 33.57 1.89 12.02
N LEU A 525 33.55 1.93 10.69
CA LEU A 525 32.48 1.41 9.85
C LEU A 525 33.03 0.26 9.00
N ALA A 526 32.48 -0.94 9.20
CA ALA A 526 32.82 -2.14 8.44
C ALA A 526 31.57 -2.64 7.70
N SER A 527 31.49 -2.41 6.40
CA SER A 527 30.42 -2.95 5.56
C SER A 527 30.86 -4.26 4.88
N THR A 528 29.92 -5.19 4.80
CA THR A 528 30.07 -6.44 4.02
C THR A 528 29.64 -6.26 2.56
N LEU A 529 28.99 -5.14 2.22
CA LEU A 529 28.55 -4.83 0.87
C LEU A 529 29.65 -4.07 0.10
N PRO A 530 30.09 -4.55 -1.08
CA PRO A 530 31.13 -3.89 -1.88
C PRO A 530 30.77 -2.45 -2.33
N THR A 531 29.49 -2.10 -2.28
CA THR A 531 28.96 -0.79 -2.67
C THR A 531 28.95 0.24 -1.55
N HIS A 532 29.26 -0.15 -0.31
CA HIS A 532 29.29 0.75 0.85
C HIS A 532 30.73 0.88 1.38
N PRO A 533 31.24 2.11 1.58
CA PRO A 533 32.62 2.29 2.00
C PRO A 533 32.81 1.86 3.45
N SER A 534 33.81 1.01 3.69
CA SER A 534 34.37 0.80 5.02
C SER A 534 35.41 1.88 5.31
N GLY A 535 35.58 2.25 6.58
CA GLY A 535 36.51 3.32 6.96
C GLY A 535 36.36 3.78 8.40
N THR A 536 37.04 4.87 8.73
CA THR A 536 37.06 5.45 10.07
C THR A 536 36.64 6.91 10.03
N VAL A 537 35.75 7.33 10.92
CA VAL A 537 35.42 8.74 11.17
C VAL A 537 36.10 9.19 12.44
N THR A 538 36.75 10.35 12.42
CA THR A 538 37.25 11.01 13.64
C THR A 538 36.69 12.42 13.72
N GLY A 539 36.15 12.81 14.87
CA GLY A 539 35.49 14.10 14.99
C GLY A 539 35.11 14.49 16.42
N VAL A 540 34.25 15.48 16.52
CA VAL A 540 33.70 15.99 17.77
C VAL A 540 32.19 15.89 17.80
N ALA A 541 31.62 15.66 18.98
CA ALA A 541 30.17 15.59 19.17
C ALA A 541 29.72 16.37 20.42
N THR A 542 28.56 16.99 20.33
CA THR A 542 27.95 17.79 21.40
C THR A 542 26.54 17.32 21.69
N PHE A 543 26.16 17.32 22.96
CA PHE A 543 24.79 17.19 23.43
C PHE A 543 24.34 18.51 24.04
N THR A 544 23.47 19.23 23.32
CA THR A 544 22.93 20.52 23.75
C THR A 544 21.52 20.32 24.33
N PRO A 545 21.23 20.74 25.57
CA PRO A 545 19.89 20.64 26.14
C PRO A 545 18.83 21.33 25.25
N LEU A 546 17.65 20.72 25.13
CA LEU A 546 16.50 21.28 24.41
C LEU A 546 15.34 21.55 25.36
N THR A 547 14.64 22.67 25.15
CA THR A 547 13.40 22.96 25.85
C THR A 547 12.25 22.14 25.25
N LEU A 548 11.58 21.34 26.08
CA LEU A 548 10.44 20.52 25.67
C LEU A 548 9.14 21.34 25.61
N PRO A 549 8.31 21.18 24.57
CA PRO A 549 6.95 21.73 24.54
C PRO A 549 6.09 21.16 25.67
N THR A 550 5.14 21.94 26.17
CA THR A 550 4.23 21.57 27.27
C THR A 550 3.48 20.25 27.01
N SER A 551 3.16 19.95 25.75
CA SER A 551 2.52 18.70 25.31
C SER A 551 3.38 17.45 25.58
N LEU A 552 4.71 17.55 25.41
CA LEU A 552 5.66 16.44 25.55
C LEU A 552 6.26 16.34 26.95
N SER A 553 6.20 17.42 27.73
CA SER A 553 6.62 17.46 29.15
C SER A 553 5.80 16.53 30.06
N SER A 554 4.67 16.01 29.59
CA SER A 554 3.88 14.97 30.28
C SER A 554 4.52 13.57 30.18
N VAL A 555 5.30 13.31 29.12
CA VAL A 555 5.86 11.99 28.78
C VAL A 555 7.38 11.94 29.00
N TYR A 556 8.08 13.04 28.75
CA TYR A 556 9.54 13.14 28.83
C TYR A 556 9.97 14.12 29.92
N THR A 557 11.09 13.79 30.57
CA THR A 557 11.70 14.62 31.63
C THR A 557 12.68 15.62 31.04
N SER A 558 13.50 15.19 30.08
CA SER A 558 14.58 15.99 29.49
C SER A 558 14.79 15.65 28.03
N ALA A 559 15.30 16.61 27.25
CA ALA A 559 15.69 16.44 25.86
C ALA A 559 17.06 17.04 25.58
N ALA A 560 17.82 16.44 24.66
CA ALA A 560 19.09 16.96 24.20
C ALA A 560 19.25 16.73 22.68
N LEU A 561 19.74 17.75 21.97
CA LEU A 561 20.19 17.66 20.59
C LEU A 561 21.62 17.12 20.58
N TYR A 562 21.78 15.91 20.06
CA TYR A 562 23.07 15.40 19.66
C TYR A 562 23.43 15.95 18.28
N ALA A 563 24.64 16.51 18.15
CA ALA A 563 25.22 16.91 16.88
C ALA A 563 26.69 16.47 16.83
N GLU A 564 27.11 15.87 15.71
CA GLU A 564 28.52 15.51 15.47
C GLU A 564 29.03 16.10 14.16
N GLU A 565 30.34 16.33 14.11
CA GLU A 565 31.10 16.71 12.93
C GLU A 565 32.49 16.05 12.96
N GLY A 566 32.94 15.47 11.85
CA GLY A 566 34.21 14.78 11.76
C GLY A 566 34.66 14.53 10.33
N GLU A 567 35.84 13.94 10.17
CA GLU A 567 36.39 13.50 8.89
C GLU A 567 36.28 11.99 8.77
N PHE A 568 35.63 11.50 7.71
CA PHE A 568 35.56 10.11 7.31
C PHE A 568 36.67 9.79 6.31
N VAL A 569 37.53 8.85 6.68
CA VAL A 569 38.59 8.31 5.83
C VAL A 569 38.23 6.87 5.48
N THR A 570 38.04 6.59 4.20
CA THR A 570 37.74 5.23 3.72
C THR A 570 38.99 4.35 3.69
N THR A 571 38.81 3.04 3.61
CA THR A 571 39.93 2.08 3.46
C THR A 571 40.76 2.27 2.19
N ASN A 572 40.21 2.97 1.19
CA ASN A 572 40.91 3.39 -0.03
C ASN A 572 41.39 4.87 0.02
N ASN A 573 41.56 5.44 1.22
CA ASN A 573 42.13 6.77 1.48
C ASN A 573 41.33 7.97 0.90
N LEU A 574 40.04 7.81 0.60
CA LEU A 574 39.17 8.92 0.25
C LEU A 574 38.71 9.62 1.54
N ARG A 575 38.61 10.96 1.51
CA ARG A 575 38.29 11.80 2.65
C ARG A 575 36.98 12.56 2.42
N PHE A 576 36.09 12.55 3.41
CA PHE A 576 34.81 13.24 3.37
C PHE A 576 34.47 13.82 4.74
N THR A 577 33.76 14.95 4.84
CA THR A 577 33.36 15.49 6.15
C THR A 577 32.00 14.95 6.57
N ALA A 578 32.01 14.13 7.64
CA ALA A 578 30.90 13.55 8.38
C ALA A 578 30.20 14.58 9.26
N LYS A 579 28.87 14.64 9.22
CA LYS A 579 28.11 15.28 10.29
C LYS A 579 26.88 14.40 10.62
N ARG A 580 26.24 14.55 11.78
CA ARG A 580 24.98 13.84 12.09
C ARG A 580 24.24 14.55 13.22
N LYS A 581 22.91 14.43 13.23
CA LYS A 581 22.06 14.98 14.30
C LYS A 581 21.00 13.98 14.76
N TYR A 582 20.75 13.95 16.07
CA TYR A 582 19.71 13.15 16.72
C TYR A 582 19.10 13.89 17.89
N ILE A 583 17.86 13.55 18.25
CA ILE A 583 17.25 13.99 19.50
C ILE A 583 17.27 12.84 20.50
N TYR A 584 17.85 13.07 21.66
CA TYR A 584 17.84 12.16 22.80
C TYR A 584 16.78 12.63 23.79
N LEU A 585 15.83 11.77 24.11
CA LEU A 585 14.72 12.05 25.02
C LEU A 585 14.78 11.09 26.21
N LEU A 586 14.66 11.63 27.42
CA LEU A 586 14.58 10.86 28.66
C LEU A 586 13.12 10.68 29.06
N ARG A 587 12.60 9.45 29.00
CA ARG A 587 11.18 9.15 29.28
C ARG A 587 10.93 9.04 30.79
N LYS A 588 9.77 9.53 31.24
CA LYS A 588 9.31 9.43 32.63
C LYS A 588 8.93 8.00 33.03
N GLU A 589 9.08 7.72 34.32
CA GLU A 589 8.52 6.52 34.98
C GLU A 589 6.98 6.68 35.04
N ALA A 590 6.23 5.63 34.72
CA ALA A 590 4.76 5.69 34.75
C ALA A 590 4.25 5.59 36.18
N GLU A 591 3.31 6.46 36.56
CA GLU A 591 2.66 6.39 37.87
C GLU A 591 1.78 5.12 37.96
N GLY A 592 2.14 4.21 38.86
CA GLY A 592 1.34 3.01 39.15
C GLY A 592 1.95 1.68 38.70
N GLY A 593 3.21 1.39 39.03
CA GLY A 593 3.76 0.03 39.24
C GLY A 593 3.80 -0.99 38.07
N GLU A 594 3.06 -0.77 36.99
CA GLU A 594 2.99 -1.64 35.80
C GLU A 594 3.71 -1.05 34.58
N GLY A 595 4.20 0.19 34.64
CA GLY A 595 5.05 0.80 33.60
C GLY A 595 6.53 0.79 34.00
N GLY A 596 7.39 0.34 33.09
CA GLY A 596 8.81 0.07 33.33
C GLY A 596 9.68 1.27 33.74
N SER A 597 10.94 0.97 34.07
CA SER A 597 12.02 1.88 34.43
C SER A 597 12.21 3.05 33.43
N PRO A 598 12.68 4.23 33.87
CA PRO A 598 13.00 5.33 32.97
C PRO A 598 14.10 4.94 31.97
N TYR A 599 13.93 5.33 30.71
CA TYR A 599 14.85 4.98 29.63
C TYR A 599 15.07 6.14 28.64
N ILE A 600 16.12 6.01 27.83
CA ILE A 600 16.52 6.99 26.82
C ILE A 600 15.99 6.54 25.45
N ALA A 601 15.20 7.38 24.80
CA ALA A 601 14.73 7.20 23.43
C ALA A 601 15.52 8.13 22.48
N VAL A 602 15.97 7.60 21.35
CA VAL A 602 16.71 8.35 20.32
C VAL A 602 15.81 8.51 19.10
N HIS A 603 15.62 9.73 18.65
CA HIS A 603 14.80 10.11 17.51
C HIS A 603 15.64 10.77 16.42
N PHE A 604 15.24 10.60 15.16
CA PHE A 604 15.81 11.37 14.05
C PHE A 604 15.58 12.88 14.26
N HIS A 605 16.53 13.69 13.82
CA HIS A 605 16.35 15.15 13.78
C HIS A 605 15.75 15.56 12.44
N GLU A 606 14.58 16.22 12.43
CA GLU A 606 13.88 16.69 11.23
C GLU A 606 13.63 18.20 11.34
N GLU A 607 14.24 19.01 10.46
CA GLU A 607 14.21 20.48 10.55
C GLU A 607 12.79 21.07 10.42
N ASP A 608 11.86 20.38 9.75
CA ASP A 608 10.49 20.83 9.49
C ASP A 608 9.49 20.48 10.61
N LYS A 609 9.93 19.88 11.72
CA LYS A 609 9.07 19.44 12.83
C LYS A 609 9.28 20.27 14.10
N GLU A 610 8.24 20.34 14.92
CA GLU A 610 8.27 21.03 16.22
C GLU A 610 9.40 20.44 17.11
N CYS A 611 10.30 21.33 17.59
CA CYS A 611 11.53 20.98 18.32
C CYS A 611 12.50 20.03 17.59
N GLY A 612 12.35 19.87 16.28
CA GLY A 612 13.21 19.01 15.46
C GLY A 612 13.00 17.50 15.68
N ILE A 613 11.95 17.09 16.39
CA ILE A 613 11.73 15.69 16.80
C ILE A 613 11.10 14.91 15.64
N GLY A 614 11.90 14.05 15.01
CA GLY A 614 11.49 13.14 13.96
C GLY A 614 11.01 11.78 14.46
N GLY A 615 10.96 10.81 13.53
CA GLY A 615 10.61 9.42 13.84
C GLY A 615 11.52 8.79 14.90
N LEU A 616 10.97 7.87 15.71
CA LEU A 616 11.73 7.08 16.67
C LEU A 616 12.79 6.23 15.93
N PHE A 617 14.03 6.27 16.41
CA PHE A 617 15.13 5.46 15.88
C PHE A 617 15.43 4.26 16.77
N VAL A 618 15.83 4.46 18.03
CA VAL A 618 16.11 3.34 18.94
C VAL A 618 15.79 3.71 20.39
N GLU A 619 15.38 2.72 21.18
CA GLU A 619 15.18 2.88 22.62
C GLU A 619 16.26 2.09 23.36
N MET A 620 16.96 2.75 24.28
CA MET A 620 17.94 2.11 25.15
C MET A 620 17.23 1.28 26.22
N GLY A 621 17.65 0.04 26.40
CA GLY A 621 17.18 -0.86 27.45
C GLY A 621 17.85 -0.56 28.79
N ASP A 622 17.68 -1.48 29.74
CA ASP A 622 18.25 -1.34 31.07
C ASP A 622 19.79 -1.38 31.02
N VAL A 623 20.43 -0.54 31.84
CA VAL A 623 21.89 -0.44 31.95
C VAL A 623 22.37 -1.42 33.01
N GLU A 624 23.15 -2.42 32.59
CA GLU A 624 23.60 -3.52 33.45
C GLU A 624 25.13 -3.51 33.60
N ARG A 625 25.63 -4.00 34.74
CA ARG A 625 27.08 -4.14 34.98
C ARG A 625 27.57 -5.48 34.44
N LYS A 626 28.56 -5.46 33.54
CA LYS A 626 29.13 -6.70 32.99
C LYS A 626 30.01 -7.42 34.01
N GLY A 627 29.79 -8.72 34.21
CA GLY A 627 30.66 -9.55 35.04
C GLY A 627 32.03 -9.73 34.38
N GLY A 628 33.10 -9.27 35.04
CA GLY A 628 34.49 -9.58 34.67
C GLY A 628 35.34 -8.43 34.11
N GLY A 629 34.81 -7.22 33.95
CA GLY A 629 35.63 -6.08 33.49
C GLY A 629 34.91 -4.74 33.52
N GLY A 630 34.89 -4.09 34.70
CA GLY A 630 34.78 -2.64 34.95
C GLY A 630 33.74 -1.74 34.25
N GLY A 631 32.90 -2.22 33.33
CA GLY A 631 32.04 -1.40 32.46
C GLY A 631 30.56 -1.73 32.57
N TRP A 632 29.75 -0.77 32.11
CA TRP A 632 28.29 -0.87 32.07
C TRP A 632 27.82 -1.01 30.62
N GLU A 633 26.82 -1.85 30.36
CA GLU A 633 26.33 -2.12 29.01
C GLU A 633 24.81 -1.98 28.95
N ALA A 634 24.28 -1.56 27.81
CA ALA A 634 22.85 -1.56 27.53
C ALA A 634 22.60 -2.08 26.12
N GLY A 635 21.58 -2.93 25.94
CA GLY A 635 21.05 -3.29 24.63
C GLY A 635 19.88 -2.38 24.25
N ASN A 636 19.40 -2.45 23.02
CA ASN A 636 18.12 -1.85 22.66
C ASN A 636 16.94 -2.65 23.21
N ARG A 637 15.84 -1.98 23.56
CA ARG A 637 14.62 -2.63 24.07
C ARG A 637 14.00 -3.58 23.04
N GLU A 638 13.93 -3.12 21.80
CA GLU A 638 13.48 -3.90 20.65
C GLU A 638 14.37 -3.60 19.44
N ARG A 639 14.54 -4.59 18.54
CA ARG A 639 15.26 -4.39 17.27
C ARG A 639 14.46 -3.43 16.38
N HIS A 640 15.11 -2.37 15.91
CA HIS A 640 14.44 -1.35 15.12
C HIS A 640 14.50 -1.68 13.63
N LEU A 641 13.34 -1.78 12.98
CA LEU A 641 13.24 -1.96 11.54
C LEU A 641 13.14 -0.58 10.88
N CYS A 642 14.22 -0.12 10.25
CA CYS A 642 14.20 1.10 9.45
C CYS A 642 14.12 0.72 7.97
N GLY A 643 12.93 0.82 7.38
CA GLY A 643 12.68 0.38 6.01
C GLY A 643 12.77 -1.14 5.87
N LYS A 644 13.81 -1.66 5.20
CA LYS A 644 14.06 -3.10 5.01
C LYS A 644 15.26 -3.63 5.81
N ASP A 645 15.94 -2.76 6.54
CA ASP A 645 17.17 -3.11 7.26
C ASP A 645 16.90 -3.12 8.77
N LEU A 646 17.40 -4.14 9.45
CA LEU A 646 17.23 -4.36 10.89
C LEU A 646 18.42 -3.76 11.63
N TYR A 647 18.15 -2.90 12.61
CA TYR A 647 19.14 -2.25 13.46
C TYR A 647 19.10 -2.88 14.86
N ALA A 648 20.22 -3.41 15.30
CA ALA A 648 20.48 -3.74 16.70
C ALA A 648 21.51 -2.74 17.25
N ALA A 649 21.15 -2.03 18.31
CA ALA A 649 22.01 -1.06 18.96
C ALA A 649 22.45 -1.59 20.33
N SER A 650 23.72 -1.41 20.66
CA SER A 650 24.24 -1.66 22.00
C SER A 650 25.16 -0.53 22.43
N TRP A 651 25.19 -0.25 23.73
CA TRP A 651 25.97 0.80 24.33
C TRP A 651 26.89 0.22 25.41
N ARG A 652 28.05 0.85 25.59
CA ARG A 652 28.97 0.59 26.69
C ARG A 652 29.38 1.90 27.34
N PHE A 653 29.56 1.90 28.65
CA PHE A 653 29.87 3.12 29.41
C PHE A 653 31.00 2.87 30.40
N GLY A 654 31.90 3.85 30.53
CA GLY A 654 32.86 3.94 31.62
C GLY A 654 32.17 4.23 32.96
N GLY A 655 32.80 3.86 34.08
CA GLY A 655 32.23 4.03 35.43
C GLY A 655 31.92 5.49 35.79
N GLY A 656 32.64 6.45 35.20
CA GLY A 656 32.37 7.88 35.35
C GLY A 656 31.06 8.37 34.72
N MET A 657 30.37 7.55 33.91
CA MET A 657 29.09 7.91 33.28
C MET A 657 27.88 7.57 34.15
N VAL A 658 28.01 6.70 35.15
CA VAL A 658 26.87 6.12 35.91
C VAL A 658 27.06 6.19 37.45
N ASN A 659 27.99 7.02 37.93
CA ASN A 659 28.29 7.22 39.37
C ASN A 659 28.51 5.90 40.14
N ALA A 660 29.40 5.04 39.66
CA ALA A 660 29.85 3.89 40.43
C ALA A 660 30.90 4.34 41.47
N GLY A 661 30.63 4.11 42.76
CA GLY A 661 31.53 4.50 43.86
C GLY A 661 32.96 3.97 43.70
N ASP A 662 33.90 4.68 44.32
CA ASP A 662 35.35 4.44 44.25
C ASP A 662 35.73 2.98 44.55
N GLY A 663 36.19 2.27 43.53
CA GLY A 663 36.74 0.92 43.63
C GLY A 663 37.81 0.65 42.57
N GLU A 664 39.06 0.69 43.01
CA GLU A 664 40.33 0.19 42.45
C GLU A 664 40.53 0.11 40.91
N GLY A 665 41.32 1.06 40.39
CA GLY A 665 42.54 0.76 39.61
C GLY A 665 42.43 0.04 38.26
N GLY A 666 41.56 0.48 37.34
CA GLY A 666 41.56 0.06 35.93
C GLY A 666 40.85 1.08 35.03
N GLU A 667 40.80 0.86 33.70
CA GLU A 667 40.20 1.73 32.64
C GLU A 667 38.76 2.26 32.90
N GLY A 668 38.13 1.90 34.01
CA GLY A 668 36.77 2.25 34.41
C GLY A 668 36.57 3.63 35.06
N ARG A 669 37.60 4.46 35.30
CA ARG A 669 37.40 5.82 35.88
C ARG A 669 37.11 6.94 34.86
N GLY A 670 37.40 6.73 33.59
CA GLY A 670 37.20 7.75 32.56
C GLY A 670 35.72 7.99 32.23
N ARG A 671 35.37 9.24 31.89
CA ARG A 671 34.09 9.55 31.21
C ARG A 671 34.24 9.19 29.75
N TRP A 672 33.72 8.04 29.37
CA TRP A 672 33.69 7.58 27.99
C TRP A 672 32.44 6.74 27.77
N TRP A 673 31.99 6.67 26.52
CA TRP A 673 30.91 5.78 26.13
C TRP A 673 31.12 5.27 24.70
N GLU A 674 30.50 4.14 24.40
CA GLU A 674 30.50 3.52 23.08
C GLU A 674 29.07 3.26 22.64
N VAL A 675 28.86 3.34 21.32
CA VAL A 675 27.66 2.82 20.67
C VAL A 675 28.05 1.96 19.48
N ARG A 676 27.45 0.78 19.42
CA ARG A 676 27.58 -0.17 18.33
C ARG A 676 26.23 -0.36 17.65
N TYR A 677 26.23 -0.28 16.32
CA TYR A 677 25.09 -0.63 15.48
C TYR A 677 25.46 -1.83 14.61
N ASP A 678 24.75 -2.94 14.80
CA ASP A 678 24.77 -4.08 13.91
C ASP A 678 23.56 -3.97 12.97
N VAL A 679 23.83 -3.71 11.69
CA VAL A 679 22.79 -3.48 10.68
C VAL A 679 22.78 -4.65 9.70
N LYS A 680 21.63 -5.30 9.59
CA LYS A 680 21.42 -6.45 8.69
C LYS A 680 20.22 -6.22 7.78
N GLY A 681 20.43 -6.21 6.48
CA GLY A 681 19.37 -6.09 5.50
C GLY A 681 19.85 -6.10 4.05
N PRO A 682 18.92 -6.15 3.08
CA PRO A 682 19.23 -6.26 1.66
C PRO A 682 19.81 -4.97 1.06
N LYS A 683 19.68 -3.84 1.76
CA LYS A 683 20.25 -2.56 1.32
C LYS A 683 21.50 -2.18 2.11
N LYS A 684 21.55 -2.54 3.40
CA LYS A 684 22.64 -2.22 4.30
C LYS A 684 23.04 -3.47 5.09
N ASP A 685 24.31 -3.82 5.00
CA ASP A 685 24.93 -4.81 5.88
C ASP A 685 26.28 -4.25 6.34
N TYR A 686 26.29 -3.74 7.57
CA TYR A 686 27.47 -3.15 8.17
C TYR A 686 27.42 -3.20 9.70
N VAL A 687 28.61 -3.13 10.29
CA VAL A 687 28.81 -2.89 11.72
C VAL A 687 29.44 -1.50 11.87
N SER A 688 28.86 -0.67 12.72
CA SER A 688 29.41 0.63 13.09
C SER A 688 29.66 0.67 14.58
N GLU A 689 30.89 0.95 15.00
CA GLU A 689 31.28 1.11 16.40
C GLU A 689 31.82 2.52 16.59
N THR A 690 31.27 3.27 17.54
CA THR A 690 31.75 4.62 17.86
C THR A 690 32.16 4.70 19.32
N ARG A 691 33.39 5.14 19.58
CA ARG A 691 33.92 5.44 20.90
C ARG A 691 33.97 6.95 21.11
N TYR A 692 33.43 7.43 22.22
CA TYR A 692 33.45 8.82 22.65
C TYR A 692 34.27 8.94 23.93
N THR A 693 35.15 9.93 23.97
CA THR A 693 36.01 10.24 25.12
C THR A 693 36.06 11.75 25.34
N ILE A 694 36.24 12.16 26.59
CA ILE A 694 36.37 13.57 27.00
C ILE A 694 37.54 13.74 27.94
#